data_AF-A0A7S3QDR0-F1
#
_entry.id   AF-A0A7S3QDR0-F1
#
_cell.length_a   1.000
_cell.length_b   1.000
_cell.length_c   1.000
_cell.angle_alpha   90.00
_cell.angle_beta   90.00
_cell.angle_gamma   90.00
#
_symmetry.space_group_name_H-M   'P 1'
#
loop_
_entity.id
_entity.type
_entity.pdbx_description
1 polymer ?
#
loop_
_entity_poly.entity_id
_entity_poly.type
_entity_poly.pdbx_seq_one_letter_code
_entity_poly.pdbx_strand_id
1 'polypeptide(L)'
;STSAADAAAAAAQVLIQCACLHPPLGGLLCQITEGVIETLYTKRVTTGTVGADMCLDDRDRDRKDEDDGEVMEEINKDGEGIYSLYPLHGSRSSEQTYGQTLPPLGEDSTLTQLCTHLIKNNSGDMGCIMEAIVMSGCLATHPILYSKVCRLVHAMLLDEKKKQASTSMDLEELDLDLDPATEALLERFLVPSLSLFPFNPAMASECWSVLSLLPYHIRYALYASWRQYGLEKAALRSRVVTPAPKPLANIASEVTTGIATKYVLKRMSKDNIRDMGRQVSKISHNNPLVVFTLMLNQIESYDNLIVMMVETFKFMGVLSLDIMGYCLLVSMGGEGEGRNKLKDDGVNAAQWLSSLETFTGAFYKRFPDVELRGMLAYFMRRLHQGQILELGVLQSLLKMAGGYGFVDSGPGSVASLSAVQLDGRCGSLALRRETSDFGIVEKVNVRSSTRLRYSLQGGDRGVTFLILLSQLRNKVLYCKGRESPKQIKLIGNLYDKCHRTLNTMLAFLTDGSQDGLGDSTSTRSAKGKGAIATYAESIPTLGELIRDFNVGTADAWAMCRPLIRAALFAEEDTMMTTDTTSSDSSDATTIDNIPKHLQPYHPTSKEMVSNYSFMLPKDAWQYITPTLFRRFYSYGIYDLTYPQERYENEISRLKKEIDRLLMLQKGGRGAMGMQASLAAAAAAAGGSQQDIREATTFTREHGQELDRYRYSVERLKADMIQQKKHYGHVMEVFKSDKNAFLSNLNINGNGNGDSSTASVFLTTCIYPRCLLSPDDAMYCAKFIAILYEMETPGFHILELFDVITSAIAGALYSITEDEAGCFGIFLEKIWGTVSEWRYDGKSYAAQMEGKNSATFKKSDRSSDKDDTPSP
;
A
#
# COMPACT_ATOMS: atom_id res chain seq x y z
N SER A 1 59.74 -9.46 -11.05
CA SER A 1 59.36 -8.19 -11.73
C SER A 1 57.88 -7.86 -11.56
N THR A 2 57.25 -8.36 -10.51
CA THR A 2 55.87 -8.02 -10.15
C THR A 2 55.92 -7.14 -8.90
N SER A 3 54.99 -6.19 -8.80
CA SER A 3 54.96 -5.21 -7.72
C SER A 3 54.83 -5.91 -6.36
N ALA A 4 55.22 -5.26 -5.25
CA ALA A 4 55.02 -5.82 -3.90
C ALA A 4 53.57 -6.28 -3.67
N ALA A 5 52.60 -5.58 -4.27
CA ALA A 5 51.18 -5.93 -4.25
C ALA A 5 50.87 -7.28 -4.93
N ASP A 6 51.57 -7.63 -6.02
CA ASP A 6 51.35 -8.90 -6.72
C ASP A 6 51.92 -10.11 -5.94
N ALA A 7 53.06 -9.91 -5.26
CA ALA A 7 53.66 -10.93 -4.40
C ALA A 7 52.80 -11.20 -3.15
N ALA A 8 52.19 -10.15 -2.60
CA ALA A 8 51.30 -10.26 -1.45
C ALA A 8 49.93 -10.86 -1.79
N ALA A 9 49.37 -10.53 -2.95
CA ALA A 9 48.16 -11.19 -3.46
C ALA A 9 48.38 -12.71 -3.63
N ALA A 10 49.57 -13.11 -4.11
CA ALA A 10 49.95 -14.52 -4.19
C ALA A 10 50.09 -15.17 -2.80
N ALA A 11 50.71 -14.49 -1.82
CA ALA A 11 50.83 -15.00 -0.45
C ALA A 11 49.47 -15.18 0.25
N ALA A 12 48.55 -14.23 0.04
CA ALA A 12 47.19 -14.34 0.53
C ALA A 12 46.41 -15.50 -0.10
N GLN A 13 46.53 -15.70 -1.42
CA GLN A 13 45.95 -16.85 -2.10
C GLN A 13 46.50 -18.18 -1.56
N VAL A 14 47.80 -18.24 -1.25
CA VAL A 14 48.42 -19.42 -0.62
C VAL A 14 47.85 -19.65 0.79
N LEU A 15 47.73 -18.60 1.62
CA LEU A 15 47.12 -18.69 2.95
C LEU A 15 45.67 -19.18 2.90
N ILE A 16 44.87 -18.65 1.96
CA ILE A 16 43.49 -19.10 1.70
C ILE A 16 43.48 -20.58 1.31
N GLN A 17 44.30 -20.98 0.33
CA GLN A 17 44.39 -22.38 -0.11
C GLN A 17 44.83 -23.32 1.01
N CYS A 18 45.82 -22.92 1.81
CA CYS A 18 46.29 -23.70 2.96
C CYS A 18 45.23 -23.80 4.07
N ALA A 19 44.48 -22.73 4.35
CA ALA A 19 43.40 -22.73 5.33
C ALA A 19 42.23 -23.62 4.89
N CYS A 20 41.89 -23.64 3.59
CA CYS A 20 40.89 -24.54 3.03
C CYS A 20 41.32 -26.02 3.06
N LEU A 21 42.62 -26.30 2.91
CA LEU A 21 43.17 -27.66 2.89
C LEU A 21 43.47 -28.21 4.30
N HIS A 22 43.68 -27.34 5.30
CA HIS A 22 44.10 -27.72 6.65
C HIS A 22 43.25 -27.05 7.74
N PRO A 23 42.16 -27.70 8.22
CA PRO A 23 41.24 -27.14 9.22
C PRO A 23 41.88 -26.58 10.51
N PRO A 24 42.95 -27.18 11.07
CA PRO A 24 43.64 -26.62 12.23
C PRO A 24 44.25 -25.23 11.98
N LEU A 25 44.65 -24.94 10.73
CA LEU A 25 45.21 -23.63 10.37
C LEU A 25 44.10 -22.56 10.40
N GLY A 26 42.90 -22.88 9.93
CA GLY A 26 41.74 -21.99 10.00
C GLY A 26 41.29 -21.72 11.45
N GLY A 27 41.33 -22.73 12.32
CA GLY A 27 41.08 -22.55 13.76
C GLY A 27 42.09 -21.61 14.42
N LEU A 28 43.37 -21.72 14.07
CA LEU A 28 44.41 -20.80 14.56
C LEU A 28 44.17 -19.37 14.07
N LEU A 29 43.73 -19.17 12.83
CA LEU A 29 43.37 -17.84 12.31
C LEU A 29 42.19 -17.24 13.08
N CYS A 30 41.17 -18.04 13.43
CA CYS A 30 40.08 -17.60 14.29
C CYS A 30 40.57 -17.15 15.67
N GLN A 31 41.48 -17.92 16.30
CA GLN A 31 42.06 -17.58 17.61
C GLN A 31 42.91 -16.30 17.57
N ILE A 32 43.73 -16.12 16.54
CA ILE A 32 44.52 -14.90 16.33
C ILE A 32 43.58 -13.69 16.18
N THR A 33 42.53 -13.84 15.36
CA THR A 33 41.55 -12.78 15.12
C THR A 33 40.77 -12.46 16.41
N GLU A 34 40.39 -13.47 17.18
CA GLU A 34 39.74 -13.29 18.48
C GLU A 34 40.66 -12.55 19.45
N GLY A 35 41.95 -12.89 19.53
CA GLY A 35 42.91 -12.18 20.39
C GLY A 35 43.06 -10.70 20.05
N VAL A 36 43.04 -10.33 18.76
CA VAL A 36 43.06 -8.93 18.32
C VAL A 36 41.77 -8.21 18.74
N ILE A 37 40.62 -8.82 18.50
CA ILE A 37 39.30 -8.22 18.78
C ILE A 37 39.02 -8.14 20.28
N GLU A 38 39.50 -9.10 21.07
CA GLU A 38 39.22 -9.18 22.50
C GLU A 38 39.72 -7.96 23.27
N THR A 39 40.86 -7.41 22.87
CA THR A 39 41.43 -6.20 23.49
C THR A 39 40.52 -4.98 23.32
N LEU A 40 39.91 -4.80 22.15
CA LEU A 40 38.96 -3.72 21.89
C LEU A 40 37.58 -4.01 22.50
N TYR A 41 37.11 -5.25 22.39
CA TYR A 41 35.82 -5.68 22.90
C TYR A 41 35.74 -5.52 24.42
N THR A 42 36.73 -6.06 25.16
CA THR A 42 36.78 -5.95 26.63
C THR A 42 36.83 -4.50 27.09
N LYS A 43 37.60 -3.64 26.41
CA LYS A 43 37.64 -2.20 26.72
C LYS A 43 36.29 -1.51 26.47
N ARG A 44 35.62 -1.76 25.35
CA ARG A 44 34.29 -1.18 25.07
C ARG A 44 33.18 -1.71 25.98
N VAL A 45 33.31 -2.95 26.45
CA VAL A 45 32.44 -3.50 27.51
C VAL A 45 32.66 -2.74 28.82
N THR A 46 33.92 -2.46 29.20
CA THR A 46 34.21 -1.69 30.43
C THR A 46 33.75 -0.23 30.39
N THR A 47 33.68 0.39 29.21
CA THR A 47 33.12 1.75 29.04
C THR A 47 31.60 1.77 28.97
N GLY A 48 30.92 0.61 29.08
CA GLY A 48 29.47 0.48 29.01
C GLY A 48 28.88 0.64 27.61
N THR A 49 29.72 0.73 26.57
CA THR A 49 29.26 0.90 25.17
C THR A 49 28.85 -0.41 24.51
N VAL A 50 29.27 -1.56 25.04
CA VAL A 50 28.93 -2.90 24.53
C VAL A 50 28.43 -3.76 25.71
N GLY A 51 27.19 -4.26 25.66
CA GLY A 51 26.58 -5.01 26.77
C GLY A 51 25.23 -5.65 26.44
N ALA A 52 24.65 -6.40 27.39
CA ALA A 52 23.38 -7.14 27.22
C ALA A 52 22.18 -6.25 26.82
N ASP A 53 22.22 -4.96 27.21
CA ASP A 53 21.19 -3.97 26.88
C ASP A 53 21.22 -3.50 25.41
N MET A 54 22.26 -3.82 24.63
CA MET A 54 22.32 -3.49 23.20
C MET A 54 21.50 -4.42 22.31
N CYS A 55 21.05 -5.57 22.84
CA CYS A 55 20.28 -6.57 22.07
C CYS A 55 18.77 -6.40 22.22
N LEU A 56 18.30 -5.34 22.87
CA LEU A 56 16.88 -5.02 23.00
C LEU A 56 16.51 -3.96 21.96
N ASP A 57 15.64 -4.33 21.02
CA ASP A 57 14.92 -3.40 20.16
C ASP A 57 14.19 -2.38 21.07
N ASP A 58 14.14 -1.09 20.69
CA ASP A 58 13.41 -0.08 21.49
C ASP A 58 11.95 -0.50 21.75
N ARG A 59 11.40 -1.33 20.85
CA ARG A 59 10.07 -1.95 20.93
C ARG A 59 9.89 -2.98 22.05
N ASP A 60 10.96 -3.60 22.55
CA ASP A 60 10.89 -4.58 23.64
C ASP A 60 11.06 -3.94 25.04
N ARG A 61 11.41 -2.64 25.10
CA ARG A 61 11.31 -1.86 26.35
C ARG A 61 9.87 -1.47 26.66
N ASP A 62 9.11 -1.08 25.64
CA ASP A 62 7.72 -0.62 25.79
C ASP A 62 6.72 -1.78 26.00
N ARG A 63 7.07 -3.01 25.63
CA ARG A 63 6.24 -4.22 25.81
C ARG A 63 6.21 -4.80 27.23
N LYS A 64 7.01 -4.26 28.16
CA LYS A 64 6.99 -4.73 29.56
C LYS A 64 5.76 -4.27 30.34
N ASP A 65 5.00 -3.30 29.82
CA ASP A 65 3.99 -2.58 30.60
C ASP A 65 2.53 -2.86 30.20
N GLU A 66 2.24 -3.69 29.19
CA GLU A 66 0.87 -4.02 28.77
C GLU A 66 0.64 -5.54 28.71
N ASP A 67 -0.24 -6.00 29.62
CA ASP A 67 -0.50 -7.39 29.99
C ASP A 67 -1.38 -8.13 28.95
N ASP A 68 -1.11 -9.43 28.77
CA ASP A 68 -2.09 -10.48 28.40
C ASP A 68 -1.42 -11.87 28.51
N GLY A 69 -1.58 -12.47 29.69
CA GLY A 69 -0.88 -13.66 30.19
C GLY A 69 -1.27 -15.03 29.64
N GLU A 70 -1.85 -15.19 28.45
CA GLU A 70 -2.28 -16.53 27.95
C GLU A 70 -1.49 -17.09 26.76
N VAL A 71 -0.59 -16.32 26.12
CA VAL A 71 0.26 -16.84 25.01
C VAL A 71 1.70 -17.14 25.45
N MET A 72 2.10 -16.71 26.65
CA MET A 72 3.43 -16.91 27.22
C MET A 72 3.53 -18.14 28.14
N GLU A 73 2.42 -18.64 28.70
CA GLU A 73 2.49 -19.72 29.73
C GLU A 73 2.75 -21.12 29.17
N GLU A 74 2.42 -21.42 27.90
CA GLU A 74 2.72 -22.74 27.32
C GLU A 74 4.16 -22.87 26.79
N ILE A 75 4.91 -21.76 26.67
CA ILE A 75 6.33 -21.80 26.24
C ILE A 75 7.26 -22.04 27.44
N ASN A 76 6.76 -21.90 28.67
CA ASN A 76 7.57 -21.94 29.88
C ASN A 76 7.65 -23.31 30.57
N LYS A 77 7.00 -24.36 30.05
CA LYS A 77 7.07 -25.71 30.63
C LYS A 77 8.28 -26.54 30.18
N ASP A 78 8.92 -26.14 29.08
CA ASP A 78 10.06 -26.85 28.49
C ASP A 78 11.36 -26.02 28.49
N GLY A 79 11.64 -25.24 29.54
CA GLY A 79 13.00 -24.74 29.86
C GLY A 79 13.80 -23.94 28.80
N GLU A 80 13.24 -23.62 27.64
CA GLU A 80 13.91 -22.90 26.53
C GLU A 80 13.20 -21.57 26.27
N GLY A 81 13.39 -20.63 27.20
CA GLY A 81 12.97 -19.23 27.06
C GLY A 81 14.01 -18.38 26.33
N ILE A 82 13.58 -17.75 25.24
CA ILE A 82 14.31 -16.83 24.37
C ILE A 82 14.56 -15.49 25.08
N TYR A 83 15.82 -15.18 25.35
CA TYR A 83 16.52 -13.89 25.18
C TYR A 83 17.99 -14.27 25.00
N SER A 84 18.83 -13.45 24.37
CA SER A 84 20.26 -13.71 24.21
C SER A 84 20.97 -13.77 25.59
N LEU A 85 20.82 -14.89 26.29
CA LEU A 85 21.49 -15.29 27.52
C LEU A 85 22.69 -16.18 27.15
N TYR A 86 23.53 -15.72 26.23
CA TYR A 86 24.95 -16.01 26.44
C TYR A 86 25.47 -14.87 27.32
N PRO A 87 25.48 -15.04 28.66
CA PRO A 87 26.44 -14.31 29.44
C PRO A 87 27.79 -14.78 28.92
N LEU A 88 28.44 -13.98 28.08
CA LEU A 88 29.87 -14.07 27.88
C LEU A 88 30.55 -13.52 29.15
N HIS A 89 30.19 -14.06 30.32
CA HIS A 89 31.10 -14.08 31.44
C HIS A 89 32.16 -15.09 31.04
N GLY A 90 33.24 -14.57 30.43
CA GLY A 90 34.42 -15.36 30.17
C GLY A 90 34.79 -16.10 31.45
N SER A 91 34.64 -17.42 31.44
CA SER A 91 35.48 -18.23 32.30
C SER A 91 36.91 -17.88 31.90
N ARG A 92 37.72 -17.44 32.87
CA ARG A 92 39.16 -17.27 32.71
C ARG A 92 39.78 -18.64 32.38
N SER A 93 39.65 -19.11 31.14
CA SER A 93 40.47 -20.22 30.65
C SER A 93 41.79 -19.63 30.18
N SER A 94 42.78 -19.75 31.07
CA SER A 94 44.22 -19.69 30.82
C SER A 94 44.67 -18.86 29.61
N GLU A 95 45.28 -17.70 29.89
CA GLU A 95 46.11 -16.95 28.95
C GLU A 95 47.10 -17.89 28.25
N GLN A 96 46.78 -18.31 27.03
CA GLN A 96 47.80 -18.71 26.06
C GLN A 96 48.02 -17.52 25.14
N THR A 97 49.10 -16.81 25.42
CA THR A 97 49.64 -15.69 24.67
C THR A 97 50.10 -16.18 23.29
N TYR A 98 49.20 -16.19 22.32
CA TYR A 98 49.56 -16.18 20.90
C TYR A 98 49.07 -14.85 20.30
N GLY A 99 49.91 -13.82 20.37
CA GLY A 99 49.56 -12.48 19.87
C GLY A 99 50.52 -11.38 20.26
N GLN A 100 51.84 -11.54 20.05
CA GLN A 100 52.83 -10.47 20.25
C GLN A 100 53.34 -9.82 18.96
N THR A 101 52.74 -10.10 17.79
CA THR A 101 53.26 -9.62 16.50
C THR A 101 52.33 -8.71 15.69
N LEU A 102 51.15 -8.33 16.23
CA LEU A 102 50.27 -7.34 15.61
C LEU A 102 50.14 -6.11 16.52
N PRO A 103 50.23 -4.87 15.99
CA PRO A 103 50.13 -3.67 16.81
C PRO A 103 48.76 -3.58 17.50
N PRO A 104 48.69 -3.25 18.81
CA PRO A 104 47.43 -3.13 19.52
C PRO A 104 46.62 -1.94 18.96
N LEU A 105 45.34 -2.15 18.68
CA LEU A 105 44.42 -1.09 18.31
C LEU A 105 44.23 -0.11 19.49
N GLY A 106 44.42 1.18 19.25
CA GLY A 106 44.31 2.25 20.25
C GLY A 106 42.86 2.65 20.57
N GLU A 107 42.65 3.40 21.66
CA GLU A 107 41.33 3.78 22.20
C GLU A 107 40.46 4.60 21.25
N ASP A 108 41.08 5.37 20.35
CA ASP A 108 40.42 6.24 19.36
C ASP A 108 40.25 5.60 17.97
N SER A 109 40.42 4.27 17.84
CA SER A 109 40.36 3.63 16.52
C SER A 109 38.97 3.80 15.88
N THR A 110 38.90 4.46 14.72
CA THR A 110 37.65 4.66 13.97
C THR A 110 37.14 3.33 13.37
N LEU A 111 35.86 3.24 12.98
CA LEU A 111 35.33 2.04 12.31
C LEU A 111 36.13 1.75 11.04
N THR A 112 36.47 2.80 10.29
CA THR A 112 37.37 2.72 9.14
C THR A 112 38.70 2.08 9.50
N GLN A 113 39.33 2.46 10.62
CA GLN A 113 40.61 1.90 11.05
C GLN A 113 40.49 0.45 11.52
N LEU A 114 39.40 0.05 12.18
CA LEU A 114 39.12 -1.35 12.51
C LEU A 114 38.90 -2.18 11.24
N CYS A 115 38.00 -1.75 10.36
CA CYS A 115 37.69 -2.43 9.11
C CYS A 115 38.91 -2.50 8.19
N THR A 116 39.70 -1.42 8.14
CA THR A 116 40.99 -1.39 7.44
C THR A 116 41.98 -2.33 8.13
N HIS A 117 42.11 -2.38 9.46
CA HIS A 117 43.00 -3.35 10.11
C HIS A 117 42.58 -4.81 9.87
N LEU A 118 41.28 -5.08 9.74
CA LEU A 118 40.73 -6.42 9.47
C LEU A 118 40.79 -6.83 7.98
N ILE A 119 40.90 -5.88 7.05
CA ILE A 119 40.82 -6.12 5.59
C ILE A 119 42.07 -5.66 4.81
N LYS A 120 42.73 -4.59 5.27
CA LYS A 120 43.86 -3.84 4.68
C LYS A 120 44.78 -3.27 5.76
N ASN A 121 45.66 -4.05 6.38
CA ASN A 121 46.62 -3.42 7.29
C ASN A 121 47.62 -2.53 6.49
N ASN A 122 48.08 -1.44 7.11
CA ASN A 122 48.86 -0.32 6.52
C ASN A 122 50.23 -0.68 5.88
N SER A 123 50.54 -1.96 5.74
CA SER A 123 51.76 -2.48 5.14
C SER A 123 51.45 -3.36 3.93
N GLY A 124 50.67 -2.88 2.96
CA GLY A 124 50.53 -3.46 1.61
C GLY A 124 50.04 -4.91 1.46
N ASP A 125 49.97 -5.71 2.51
CA ASP A 125 50.11 -7.16 2.39
C ASP A 125 49.08 -7.87 3.30
N MET A 126 48.37 -8.85 2.72
CA MET A 126 47.28 -9.67 3.31
C MET A 126 45.88 -9.05 3.40
N GLY A 127 45.27 -8.70 2.27
CA GLY A 127 43.88 -9.12 2.09
C GLY A 127 43.93 -10.65 1.90
N CYS A 128 43.41 -11.54 2.72
CA CYS A 128 42.28 -11.40 3.63
C CYS A 128 42.29 -12.49 4.72
N ILE A 129 42.65 -12.17 5.97
CA ILE A 129 42.48 -13.11 7.09
C ILE A 129 40.99 -13.45 7.27
N MET A 130 40.13 -12.43 7.22
CA MET A 130 38.67 -12.60 7.35
C MET A 130 38.07 -13.40 6.18
N GLU A 131 38.45 -13.12 4.93
CA GLU A 131 37.95 -13.91 3.80
C GLU A 131 38.57 -15.32 3.75
N ALA A 132 39.81 -15.52 4.23
CA ALA A 132 40.37 -16.86 4.45
C ALA A 132 39.59 -17.65 5.51
N ILE A 133 39.14 -17.00 6.59
CA ILE A 133 38.29 -17.62 7.61
C ILE A 133 36.96 -18.07 7.00
N VAL A 134 36.30 -17.23 6.19
CA VAL A 134 35.06 -17.60 5.50
C VAL A 134 35.29 -18.73 4.50
N MET A 135 36.35 -18.64 3.68
CA MET A 135 36.67 -19.66 2.68
C MET A 135 37.04 -21.02 3.29
N SER A 136 37.67 -21.03 4.46
CA SER A 136 37.98 -22.25 5.20
C SER A 136 36.76 -22.90 5.86
N GLY A 137 35.69 -22.14 6.11
CA GLY A 137 34.51 -22.61 6.83
C GLY A 137 34.72 -22.81 8.34
N CYS A 138 35.92 -22.53 8.87
CA CYS A 138 36.28 -22.77 10.27
C CYS A 138 35.52 -21.88 11.27
N LEU A 139 34.87 -20.81 10.81
CA LEU A 139 34.06 -19.94 11.66
C LEU A 139 32.86 -20.67 12.29
N ALA A 140 32.37 -21.75 11.66
CA ALA A 140 31.25 -22.54 12.17
C ALA A 140 31.51 -23.10 13.60
N THR A 141 32.78 -23.35 13.96
CA THR A 141 33.17 -23.84 15.29
C THR A 141 33.45 -22.72 16.30
N HIS A 142 33.46 -21.45 15.86
CA HIS A 142 33.78 -20.27 16.69
C HIS A 142 32.66 -19.20 16.64
N PRO A 143 31.44 -19.49 17.13
CA PRO A 143 30.32 -18.54 17.13
C PRO A 143 30.56 -17.30 18.01
N ILE A 144 31.42 -17.41 19.02
CA ILE A 144 31.77 -16.30 19.94
C ILE A 144 32.48 -15.18 19.18
N LEU A 145 33.43 -15.52 18.30
CA LEU A 145 34.15 -14.56 17.47
C LEU A 145 33.16 -13.75 16.61
N TYR A 146 32.22 -14.42 15.95
CA TYR A 146 31.20 -13.77 15.12
C TYR A 146 30.31 -12.82 15.93
N SER A 147 29.81 -13.26 17.08
CA SER A 147 28.99 -12.40 17.96
C SER A 147 29.76 -11.17 18.46
N LYS A 148 31.03 -11.32 18.86
CA LYS A 148 31.88 -10.20 19.27
C LYS A 148 32.10 -9.19 18.13
N VAL A 149 32.34 -9.67 16.91
CA VAL A 149 32.46 -8.82 15.71
C VAL A 149 31.16 -8.06 15.46
N CYS A 150 30.00 -8.73 15.46
CA CYS A 150 28.70 -8.09 15.25
C CYS A 150 28.47 -6.96 16.26
N ARG A 151 28.66 -7.23 17.55
CA ARG A 151 28.45 -6.24 18.63
C ARG A 151 29.40 -5.05 18.54
N LEU A 152 30.66 -5.29 18.17
CA LEU A 152 31.65 -4.23 17.98
C LEU A 152 31.28 -3.34 16.79
N VAL A 153 30.95 -3.94 15.64
CA VAL A 153 30.52 -3.20 14.44
C VAL A 153 29.24 -2.43 14.71
N HIS A 154 28.27 -3.02 15.41
CA HIS A 154 27.03 -2.36 15.81
C HIS A 154 27.28 -1.11 16.65
N ALA A 155 28.09 -1.21 17.71
CA ALA A 155 28.41 -0.08 18.58
C ALA A 155 29.14 1.04 17.82
N MET A 156 30.06 0.69 16.92
CA MET A 156 30.80 1.67 16.14
C MET A 156 29.95 2.34 15.05
N LEU A 157 29.03 1.62 14.41
CA LEU A 157 28.06 2.21 13.48
C LEU A 157 27.08 3.16 14.19
N LEU A 158 26.68 2.84 15.42
CA LEU A 158 25.87 3.75 16.25
C LEU A 158 26.63 5.04 16.58
N ASP A 159 27.92 4.96 16.89
CA ASP A 159 28.76 6.13 17.12
C ASP A 159 28.87 7.01 15.87
N GLU A 160 29.03 6.40 14.69
CA GLU A 160 29.07 7.12 13.41
C GLU A 160 27.73 7.77 13.05
N LYS A 161 26.62 7.05 13.26
CA LYS A 161 25.29 7.60 13.07
C LYS A 161 25.04 8.82 13.96
N LYS A 162 25.46 8.76 15.23
CA LYS A 162 25.37 9.91 16.16
C LYS A 162 26.24 11.09 15.72
N LYS A 163 27.46 10.81 15.22
CA LYS A 163 28.36 11.85 14.69
C LYS A 163 27.75 12.53 13.46
N GLN A 164 27.24 11.77 12.49
CA GLN A 164 26.62 12.32 11.28
C GLN A 164 25.32 13.08 11.60
N ALA A 165 24.48 12.56 12.49
CA ALA A 165 23.25 13.23 12.93
C ALA A 165 23.48 14.59 13.61
N SER A 166 24.65 14.82 14.22
CA SER A 166 24.99 16.13 14.80
C SER A 166 25.34 17.21 13.75
N THR A 167 25.56 16.81 12.50
CA THR A 167 26.01 17.70 11.41
C THR A 167 24.84 18.13 10.49
N SER A 168 23.73 17.41 10.50
CA SER A 168 22.58 17.60 9.60
C SER A 168 21.29 17.93 10.37
N MET A 169 20.55 18.95 9.94
CA MET A 169 19.32 19.41 10.62
C MET A 169 18.10 18.47 10.46
N ASP A 170 18.13 17.49 9.54
CA ASP A 170 17.01 16.58 9.27
C ASP A 170 17.33 15.15 9.73
N LEU A 171 16.61 14.66 10.76
CA LEU A 171 16.89 13.40 11.45
C LEU A 171 16.28 12.15 10.78
N GLU A 172 15.34 12.31 9.84
CA GLU A 172 14.52 11.19 9.33
C GLU A 172 15.00 10.57 8.00
N GLU A 173 15.89 11.24 7.25
CA GLU A 173 16.41 10.77 5.95
C GLU A 173 17.94 10.88 5.80
N LEU A 174 18.72 10.77 6.89
CA LEU A 174 20.17 10.57 6.72
C LEU A 174 20.47 9.14 6.26
N ASP A 175 20.75 8.99 4.98
CA ASP A 175 21.42 7.81 4.47
C ASP A 175 22.84 7.76 5.07
N LEU A 176 23.11 6.72 5.85
CA LEU A 176 24.44 6.45 6.40
C LEU A 176 25.40 6.15 5.23
N ASP A 177 26.28 7.09 4.93
CA ASP A 177 27.39 6.87 4.00
C ASP A 177 28.42 5.95 4.67
N LEU A 178 28.58 4.76 4.10
CA LEU A 178 29.56 3.78 4.58
C LEU A 178 30.90 3.95 3.87
N ASP A 179 31.97 3.86 4.66
CA ASP A 179 33.32 3.76 4.10
C ASP A 179 33.49 2.44 3.31
N PRO A 180 34.26 2.43 2.20
CA PRO A 180 34.49 1.22 1.40
C PRO A 180 35.08 0.03 2.19
N ALA A 181 35.83 0.31 3.25
CA ALA A 181 36.38 -0.74 4.13
C ALA A 181 35.27 -1.42 4.96
N THR A 182 34.29 -0.65 5.45
CA THR A 182 33.15 -1.16 6.20
C THR A 182 32.24 -1.97 5.28
N GLU A 183 31.96 -1.46 4.09
CA GLU A 183 31.18 -2.19 3.07
C GLU A 183 31.84 -3.54 2.74
N ALA A 184 33.16 -3.56 2.50
CA ALA A 184 33.89 -4.79 2.23
C ALA A 184 33.84 -5.80 3.40
N LEU A 185 33.81 -5.34 4.66
CA LEU A 185 33.67 -6.22 5.82
C LEU A 185 32.29 -6.88 5.86
N LEU A 186 31.26 -6.10 5.62
CA LEU A 186 29.88 -6.59 5.59
C LEU A 186 29.67 -7.58 4.43
N GLU A 187 30.18 -7.22 3.24
CA GLU A 187 30.03 -7.99 2.01
C GLU A 187 30.81 -9.31 2.03
N ARG A 188 32.07 -9.30 2.47
CA ARG A 188 32.98 -10.46 2.36
C ARG A 188 33.05 -11.32 3.61
N PHE A 189 32.79 -10.76 4.79
CA PHE A 189 32.87 -11.48 6.06
C PHE A 189 31.50 -11.66 6.71
N LEU A 190 30.82 -10.58 7.09
CA LEU A 190 29.66 -10.66 8.00
C LEU A 190 28.51 -11.48 7.40
N VAL A 191 28.01 -11.09 6.24
CA VAL A 191 26.83 -11.70 5.64
C VAL A 191 27.10 -13.13 5.15
N PRO A 192 28.22 -13.43 4.43
CA PRO A 192 28.54 -14.80 4.03
C PRO A 192 28.80 -15.74 5.21
N SER A 193 29.34 -15.24 6.32
CA SER A 193 29.62 -16.06 7.52
C SER A 193 28.37 -16.66 8.14
N LEU A 194 27.22 -15.98 8.04
CA LEU A 194 25.96 -16.48 8.62
C LEU A 194 25.55 -17.83 8.02
N SER A 195 25.85 -18.07 6.74
CA SER A 195 25.59 -19.33 6.04
C SER A 195 26.31 -20.54 6.67
N LEU A 196 27.43 -20.31 7.36
CA LEU A 196 28.32 -21.36 7.87
C LEU A 196 27.81 -21.98 9.19
N PHE A 197 27.03 -21.25 9.97
CA PHE A 197 26.58 -21.73 11.27
C PHE A 197 25.51 -22.83 11.11
N PRO A 198 25.50 -23.87 11.97
CA PRO A 198 24.36 -24.77 12.11
C PRO A 198 23.20 -24.03 12.78
N PHE A 199 21.96 -24.48 12.56
CA PHE A 199 20.69 -23.82 12.93
C PHE A 199 20.75 -23.02 14.24
N ASN A 200 21.06 -21.72 14.16
CA ASN A 200 21.23 -20.87 15.33
C ASN A 200 20.55 -19.49 15.15
N PRO A 201 19.37 -19.28 15.76
CA PRO A 201 18.65 -18.01 15.63
C PRO A 201 19.41 -16.83 16.25
N ALA A 202 20.23 -17.05 17.29
CA ALA A 202 20.96 -15.98 17.95
C ALA A 202 21.98 -15.32 17.01
N MET A 203 22.66 -16.10 16.17
CA MET A 203 23.63 -15.56 15.19
C MET A 203 22.94 -14.70 14.13
N ALA A 204 21.73 -15.08 13.72
CA ALA A 204 20.92 -14.29 12.80
C ALA A 204 20.46 -12.97 13.44
N SER A 205 20.07 -12.98 14.72
CA SER A 205 19.71 -11.77 15.47
C SER A 205 20.89 -10.81 15.66
N GLU A 206 22.09 -11.34 15.95
CA GLU A 206 23.31 -10.52 16.05
C GLU A 206 23.73 -9.94 14.68
N CYS A 207 23.48 -10.64 13.58
CA CYS A 207 23.66 -10.09 12.24
C CYS A 207 22.64 -8.97 11.96
N TRP A 208 21.38 -9.19 12.33
CA TRP A 208 20.30 -8.22 12.15
C TRP A 208 20.54 -6.93 12.93
N SER A 209 21.09 -6.98 14.15
CA SER A 209 21.37 -5.76 14.93
C SER A 209 22.23 -4.80 14.13
N VAL A 210 23.31 -5.30 13.50
CA VAL A 210 24.18 -4.53 12.59
C VAL A 210 23.41 -4.05 11.36
N LEU A 211 22.76 -4.97 10.63
CA LEU A 211 22.11 -4.63 9.36
C LEU A 211 20.96 -3.64 9.53
N SER A 212 20.21 -3.70 10.64
CA SER A 212 19.05 -2.85 10.91
C SER A 212 19.38 -1.35 10.99
N LEU A 213 20.65 -1.01 11.25
CA LEU A 213 21.14 0.37 11.25
C LEU A 213 21.33 0.93 9.84
N LEU A 214 21.44 0.06 8.82
CA LEU A 214 21.77 0.43 7.46
C LEU A 214 20.52 0.77 6.63
N PRO A 215 20.61 1.76 5.72
CA PRO A 215 19.59 2.03 4.72
C PRO A 215 19.24 0.78 3.90
N TYR A 216 17.98 0.69 3.44
CA TYR A 216 17.50 -0.48 2.70
C TYR A 216 18.29 -0.76 1.41
N HIS A 217 18.78 0.28 0.73
CA HIS A 217 19.47 0.12 -0.55
C HIS A 217 20.84 -0.54 -0.36
N ILE A 218 21.57 -0.21 0.71
CA ILE A 218 22.81 -0.90 1.10
C ILE A 218 22.51 -2.33 1.53
N ARG A 219 21.48 -2.55 2.37
CA ARG A 219 21.08 -3.91 2.78
C ARG A 219 20.77 -4.80 1.58
N TYR A 220 20.03 -4.30 0.60
CA TYR A 220 19.65 -5.07 -0.60
C TYR A 220 20.86 -5.32 -1.51
N ALA A 221 21.82 -4.40 -1.58
CA ALA A 221 23.10 -4.64 -2.24
C ALA A 221 23.90 -5.78 -1.57
N LEU A 222 23.94 -5.80 -0.23
CA LEU A 222 24.56 -6.89 0.54
C LEU A 222 23.83 -8.24 0.34
N TYR A 223 22.51 -8.23 0.20
CA TYR A 223 21.77 -9.46 -0.12
C TYR A 223 22.03 -9.93 -1.56
N ALA A 224 22.24 -9.00 -2.49
CA ALA A 224 22.63 -9.32 -3.86
C ALA A 224 24.03 -9.93 -3.94
N SER A 225 24.99 -9.38 -3.21
CA SER A 225 26.35 -9.94 -3.12
C SER A 225 26.35 -11.30 -2.41
N TRP A 226 25.54 -11.49 -1.36
CA TRP A 226 25.39 -12.79 -0.70
C TRP A 226 24.75 -13.84 -1.63
N ARG A 227 23.79 -13.43 -2.45
CA ARG A 227 23.08 -14.32 -3.36
C ARG A 227 24.00 -14.94 -4.42
N GLN A 228 24.97 -14.18 -4.95
CA GLN A 228 25.96 -14.51 -6.00
C GLN A 228 25.89 -15.92 -6.61
N TYR A 229 26.02 -16.01 -7.94
CA TYR A 229 25.96 -17.26 -8.70
C TYR A 229 26.77 -18.42 -8.07
N GLY A 230 26.05 -19.31 -7.37
CA GLY A 230 26.59 -20.54 -6.80
C GLY A 230 26.39 -21.72 -7.75
N LEU A 231 25.56 -22.69 -7.35
CA LEU A 231 25.27 -23.92 -8.10
C LEU A 231 24.11 -23.81 -9.11
N GLU A 232 23.68 -22.61 -9.49
CA GLU A 232 22.64 -22.46 -10.51
C GLU A 232 23.11 -23.04 -11.86
N LYS A 233 22.22 -23.66 -12.65
CA LYS A 233 22.55 -24.19 -13.98
C LYS A 233 23.19 -23.13 -14.89
N ALA A 234 22.87 -21.85 -14.68
CA ALA A 234 23.46 -20.71 -15.37
C ALA A 234 24.93 -20.48 -14.97
N ALA A 235 25.29 -20.67 -13.71
CA ALA A 235 26.65 -20.53 -13.19
C ALA A 235 27.60 -21.62 -13.72
N LEU A 236 27.10 -22.86 -13.84
CA LEU A 236 27.84 -23.97 -14.45
C LEU A 236 28.05 -23.81 -15.98
N ARG A 237 27.23 -22.99 -16.64
CA ARG A 237 27.29 -22.71 -18.09
C ARG A 237 28.01 -21.40 -18.42
N SER A 238 28.09 -20.48 -17.46
CA SER A 238 28.82 -19.23 -17.60
C SER A 238 30.32 -19.50 -17.63
N ARG A 239 30.97 -19.17 -18.76
CA ARG A 239 32.44 -19.11 -18.86
C ARG A 239 33.01 -17.82 -18.25
N VAL A 240 32.17 -16.97 -17.67
CA VAL A 240 32.60 -15.72 -17.03
C VAL A 240 33.13 -16.06 -15.65
N VAL A 241 34.45 -16.05 -15.51
CA VAL A 241 35.15 -16.11 -14.23
C VAL A 241 34.76 -14.86 -13.44
N THR A 242 33.90 -14.99 -12.45
CA THR A 242 33.68 -13.90 -11.48
C THR A 242 34.96 -13.69 -10.68
N PRO A 243 35.34 -12.43 -10.38
CA PRO A 243 36.63 -12.13 -9.75
C PRO A 243 36.82 -12.71 -8.34
N ALA A 244 35.74 -13.12 -7.66
CA ALA A 244 35.79 -13.93 -6.45
C ALA A 244 34.78 -15.09 -6.57
N PRO A 245 35.21 -16.37 -6.48
CA PRO A 245 34.29 -17.50 -6.44
C PRO A 245 33.61 -17.58 -5.07
N LYS A 246 32.31 -17.87 -5.06
CA LYS A 246 31.55 -18.07 -3.81
C LYS A 246 32.21 -19.19 -2.97
N PRO A 247 32.44 -18.98 -1.66
CA PRO A 247 33.10 -19.97 -0.81
C PRO A 247 32.43 -21.35 -0.88
N LEU A 248 33.23 -22.42 -1.02
CA LEU A 248 32.72 -23.79 -1.15
C LEU A 248 31.91 -24.23 0.08
N ALA A 249 32.31 -23.78 1.28
CA ALA A 249 31.58 -24.06 2.51
C ALA A 249 30.16 -23.47 2.48
N ASN A 250 30.01 -22.24 2.00
CA ASN A 250 28.70 -21.61 1.78
C ASN A 250 27.87 -22.36 0.74
N ILE A 251 28.49 -22.80 -0.35
CA ILE A 251 27.80 -23.59 -1.38
C ILE A 251 27.28 -24.92 -0.77
N ALA A 252 28.09 -25.60 0.04
CA ALA A 252 27.68 -26.83 0.72
C ALA A 252 26.52 -26.60 1.70
N SER A 253 26.55 -25.51 2.47
CA SER A 253 25.46 -25.15 3.37
C SER A 253 24.17 -24.80 2.60
N GLU A 254 24.28 -24.12 1.46
CA GLU A 254 23.14 -23.78 0.60
C GLU A 254 22.48 -25.02 -0.01
N VAL A 255 23.27 -25.99 -0.47
CA VAL A 255 22.75 -27.27 -0.99
C VAL A 255 22.00 -28.03 0.11
N THR A 256 22.61 -28.14 1.29
CA THR A 256 22.02 -28.82 2.45
C THR A 256 20.70 -28.16 2.85
N THR A 257 20.69 -26.83 2.93
CA THR A 257 19.49 -26.02 3.18
C THR A 257 18.44 -26.26 2.10
N GLY A 258 18.81 -26.22 0.83
CA GLY A 258 17.87 -26.41 -0.29
C GLY A 258 17.22 -27.80 -0.31
N ILE A 259 17.95 -28.86 0.07
CA ILE A 259 17.39 -30.21 0.21
C ILE A 259 16.39 -30.25 1.37
N ALA A 260 16.76 -29.71 2.53
CA ALA A 260 15.91 -29.66 3.71
C ALA A 260 14.62 -28.85 3.46
N THR A 261 14.73 -27.67 2.83
CA THR A 261 13.58 -26.85 2.45
C THR A 261 12.64 -27.58 1.52
N LYS A 262 13.16 -28.24 0.46
CA LYS A 262 12.33 -29.03 -0.46
C LYS A 262 11.60 -30.17 0.24
N TYR A 263 12.24 -30.80 1.23
CA TYR A 263 11.61 -31.84 2.03
C TYR A 263 10.42 -31.31 2.83
N VAL A 264 10.58 -30.16 3.49
CA VAL A 264 9.50 -29.55 4.28
C VAL A 264 8.36 -29.05 3.38
N LEU A 265 8.67 -28.35 2.27
CA LEU A 265 7.66 -27.82 1.36
C LEU A 265 6.79 -28.92 0.73
N LYS A 266 7.37 -30.09 0.42
CA LYS A 266 6.61 -31.23 -0.12
C LYS A 266 5.63 -31.87 0.86
N ARG A 267 5.77 -31.60 2.15
CA ARG A 267 4.97 -32.21 3.22
C ARG A 267 4.07 -31.19 3.92
N MET A 268 4.10 -29.95 3.49
CA MET A 268 3.29 -28.89 4.07
C MET A 268 1.83 -29.06 3.67
N SER A 269 0.95 -29.14 4.66
CA SER A 269 -0.50 -29.21 4.51
C SER A 269 -1.16 -28.27 5.53
N LYS A 270 -2.48 -28.07 5.39
CA LYS A 270 -3.25 -27.20 6.30
C LYS A 270 -3.20 -27.68 7.76
N ASP A 271 -3.05 -28.98 7.98
CA ASP A 271 -3.10 -29.58 9.32
C ASP A 271 -1.76 -29.48 10.08
N ASN A 272 -0.64 -29.28 9.37
CA ASN A 272 0.70 -29.34 9.95
C ASN A 272 1.51 -28.03 9.83
N ILE A 273 0.81 -26.91 9.63
CA ILE A 273 1.42 -25.58 9.41
C ILE A 273 2.35 -25.18 10.56
N ARG A 274 1.97 -25.44 11.81
CA ARG A 274 2.79 -25.07 12.98
C ARG A 274 4.12 -25.82 13.01
N ASP A 275 4.09 -27.13 12.81
CA ASP A 275 5.28 -27.99 12.87
C ASP A 275 6.19 -27.74 11.68
N MET A 276 5.63 -27.69 10.47
CA MET A 276 6.39 -27.40 9.26
C MET A 276 6.92 -25.97 9.29
N GLY A 277 6.13 -25.00 9.79
CA GLY A 277 6.56 -23.62 9.94
C GLY A 277 7.75 -23.46 10.89
N ARG A 278 7.76 -24.16 12.04
CA ARG A 278 8.93 -24.20 12.95
C ARG A 278 10.14 -24.84 12.27
N GLN A 279 9.96 -25.91 11.49
CA GLN A 279 11.06 -26.55 10.77
C GLN A 279 11.65 -25.65 9.67
N VAL A 280 10.81 -25.02 8.85
CA VAL A 280 11.29 -24.05 7.84
C VAL A 280 11.98 -22.87 8.52
N SER A 281 11.45 -22.38 9.64
CA SER A 281 12.08 -21.27 10.38
C SER A 281 13.48 -21.61 10.83
N LYS A 282 13.67 -22.78 11.46
CA LYS A 282 15.00 -23.29 11.85
C LYS A 282 15.98 -23.29 10.68
N ILE A 283 15.53 -23.73 9.50
CA ILE A 283 16.33 -23.77 8.27
C ILE A 283 16.63 -22.36 7.73
N SER A 284 15.67 -21.42 7.88
CA SER A 284 15.76 -20.06 7.34
C SER A 284 16.82 -19.18 7.99
N HIS A 285 17.21 -19.43 9.24
CA HIS A 285 18.11 -18.53 9.98
C HIS A 285 19.51 -18.44 9.37
N ASN A 286 19.99 -19.51 8.76
CA ASN A 286 21.36 -19.57 8.23
C ASN A 286 21.40 -19.11 6.77
N ASN A 287 20.49 -19.65 5.94
CA ASN A 287 20.47 -19.43 4.49
C ASN A 287 19.09 -18.99 3.99
N PRO A 288 18.58 -17.82 4.44
CA PRO A 288 17.24 -17.34 4.12
C PRO A 288 17.02 -17.14 2.61
N LEU A 289 18.04 -16.70 1.86
CA LEU A 289 17.95 -16.47 0.41
C LEU A 289 17.52 -17.73 -0.36
N VAL A 290 18.10 -18.88 -0.03
CA VAL A 290 17.78 -20.17 -0.68
C VAL A 290 16.37 -20.60 -0.32
N VAL A 291 16.00 -20.48 0.96
CA VAL A 291 14.68 -20.86 1.45
C VAL A 291 13.59 -20.07 0.73
N PHE A 292 13.70 -18.74 0.72
CA PHE A 292 12.69 -17.88 0.12
C PHE A 292 12.63 -17.97 -1.39
N THR A 293 13.77 -18.18 -2.08
CA THR A 293 13.76 -18.45 -3.52
C THR A 293 12.96 -19.72 -3.84
N LEU A 294 13.12 -20.80 -3.07
CA LEU A 294 12.37 -22.04 -3.26
C LEU A 294 10.88 -21.88 -2.91
N MET A 295 10.56 -21.12 -1.85
CA MET A 295 9.18 -20.86 -1.45
C MET A 295 8.46 -19.99 -2.48
N LEU A 296 9.09 -18.94 -3.00
CA LEU A 296 8.53 -18.09 -4.05
C LEU A 296 8.28 -18.89 -5.34
N ASN A 297 9.18 -19.78 -5.75
CA ASN A 297 8.95 -20.65 -6.90
C ASN A 297 7.71 -21.55 -6.73
N GLN A 298 7.41 -22.00 -5.51
CA GLN A 298 6.19 -22.76 -5.23
C GLN A 298 4.95 -21.87 -5.25
N ILE A 299 5.03 -20.66 -4.66
CA ILE A 299 3.94 -19.68 -4.65
C ILE A 299 3.58 -19.24 -6.08
N GLU A 300 4.58 -19.02 -6.93
CA GLU A 300 4.41 -18.67 -8.35
C GLU A 300 3.70 -19.75 -9.16
N SER A 301 3.80 -21.01 -8.72
CA SER A 301 3.17 -22.14 -9.39
C SER A 301 1.79 -22.47 -8.83
N TYR A 302 1.54 -22.15 -7.55
CA TYR A 302 0.39 -22.61 -6.78
C TYR A 302 -0.17 -21.54 -5.82
N ASP A 303 -1.17 -20.80 -6.29
CA ASP A 303 -1.82 -19.71 -5.54
C ASP A 303 -2.49 -20.18 -4.24
N ASN A 304 -3.02 -21.40 -4.23
CA ASN A 304 -3.69 -21.98 -3.06
C ASN A 304 -2.75 -22.17 -1.86
N LEU A 305 -1.44 -22.14 -2.06
CA LEU A 305 -0.45 -22.22 -0.99
C LEU A 305 -0.18 -20.88 -0.31
N ILE A 306 -0.61 -19.75 -0.89
CA ILE A 306 -0.27 -18.40 -0.42
C ILE A 306 -0.61 -18.20 1.07
N VAL A 307 -1.87 -18.45 1.45
CA VAL A 307 -2.35 -18.24 2.83
C VAL A 307 -1.55 -19.10 3.81
N MET A 308 -1.35 -20.37 3.46
CA MET A 308 -0.58 -21.32 4.26
C MET A 308 0.88 -20.88 4.43
N MET A 309 1.53 -20.44 3.35
CA MET A 309 2.91 -19.97 3.39
C MET A 309 3.06 -18.71 4.26
N VAL A 310 2.14 -17.75 4.13
CA VAL A 310 2.14 -16.53 4.97
C VAL A 310 2.00 -16.87 6.46
N GLU A 311 1.20 -17.88 6.82
CA GLU A 311 1.09 -18.35 8.20
C GLU A 311 2.39 -18.96 8.73
N THR A 312 3.12 -19.73 7.90
CA THR A 312 4.43 -20.27 8.31
C THR A 312 5.46 -19.19 8.60
N PHE A 313 5.35 -18.02 7.98
CA PHE A 313 6.27 -16.92 8.21
C PHE A 313 6.16 -16.30 9.60
N LYS A 314 5.09 -16.60 10.35
CA LYS A 314 4.94 -16.18 11.76
C LYS A 314 6.13 -16.62 12.63
N PHE A 315 6.76 -17.74 12.28
CA PHE A 315 7.86 -18.31 13.06
C PHE A 315 9.23 -17.79 12.63
N MET A 316 9.33 -16.98 11.56
CA MET A 316 10.59 -16.53 10.98
C MET A 316 11.17 -15.36 11.77
N GLY A 317 12.50 -15.22 11.76
CA GLY A 317 13.18 -14.06 12.34
C GLY A 317 13.05 -12.79 11.48
N VAL A 318 13.33 -11.63 12.08
CA VAL A 318 13.18 -10.31 11.42
C VAL A 318 14.10 -10.19 10.20
N LEU A 319 15.36 -10.65 10.29
CA LEU A 319 16.29 -10.72 9.16
C LEU A 319 15.71 -11.53 8.00
N SER A 320 15.13 -12.69 8.30
CA SER A 320 14.53 -13.55 7.29
C SER A 320 13.36 -12.84 6.59
N LEU A 321 12.52 -12.13 7.34
CA LEU A 321 11.40 -11.37 6.76
C LEU A 321 11.87 -10.21 5.86
N ASP A 322 12.95 -9.53 6.22
CA ASP A 322 13.54 -8.48 5.39
C ASP A 322 14.14 -9.03 4.08
N ILE A 323 14.85 -10.15 4.18
CA ILE A 323 15.39 -10.87 3.02
C ILE A 323 14.27 -11.42 2.13
N MET A 324 13.12 -11.82 2.69
CA MET A 324 11.95 -12.17 1.90
C MET A 324 11.47 -10.97 1.06
N GLY A 325 11.44 -9.76 1.61
CA GLY A 325 11.14 -8.53 0.87
C GLY A 325 12.08 -8.31 -0.33
N TYR A 326 13.38 -8.53 -0.13
CA TYR A 326 14.37 -8.51 -1.21
C TYR A 326 14.14 -9.62 -2.25
N CYS A 327 13.94 -10.87 -1.82
CA CYS A 327 13.69 -12.00 -2.72
C CYS A 327 12.44 -11.77 -3.57
N LEU A 328 11.39 -11.20 -2.98
CA LEU A 328 10.17 -10.83 -3.66
C LEU A 328 10.44 -9.77 -4.75
N LEU A 329 11.19 -8.72 -4.42
CA LEU A 329 11.63 -7.69 -5.37
C LEU A 329 12.39 -8.29 -6.55
N VAL A 330 13.36 -9.19 -6.29
CA VAL A 330 14.14 -9.83 -7.36
C VAL A 330 13.26 -10.75 -8.20
N SER A 331 12.29 -11.45 -7.59
CA SER A 331 11.39 -12.31 -8.37
C SER A 331 10.53 -11.49 -9.35
N MET A 332 10.04 -10.32 -8.94
CA MET A 332 9.28 -9.43 -9.84
C MET A 332 10.15 -8.77 -10.92
N GLY A 333 11.40 -8.44 -10.58
CA GLY A 333 12.36 -7.82 -11.50
C GLY A 333 13.04 -8.78 -12.47
N GLY A 334 12.94 -10.09 -12.29
CA GLY A 334 13.66 -11.09 -13.07
C GLY A 334 13.23 -11.15 -14.54
N GLU A 335 13.94 -10.40 -15.41
CA GLU A 335 13.89 -10.50 -16.87
C GLU A 335 14.82 -11.65 -17.33
N GLY A 336 14.41 -12.89 -17.09
CA GLY A 336 15.08 -14.08 -17.63
C GLY A 336 14.47 -14.53 -18.96
N GLU A 337 15.27 -15.17 -19.82
CA GLU A 337 14.76 -15.83 -21.04
C GLU A 337 13.60 -16.78 -20.68
N GLY A 338 12.41 -16.52 -21.24
CA GLY A 338 11.20 -17.33 -21.02
C GLY A 338 10.24 -16.82 -19.94
N ARG A 339 10.52 -15.69 -19.26
CA ARG A 339 9.63 -15.11 -18.23
C ARG A 339 8.76 -13.98 -18.78
N ASN A 340 7.83 -14.33 -19.67
CA ASN A 340 6.85 -13.37 -20.18
C ASN A 340 5.84 -13.01 -19.07
N LYS A 341 5.61 -11.69 -18.90
CA LYS A 341 4.67 -11.13 -17.93
C LYS A 341 3.22 -11.21 -18.40
N LEU A 342 3.03 -11.34 -19.70
CA LEU A 342 1.73 -11.66 -20.31
C LEU A 342 1.66 -13.16 -20.57
N LYS A 343 0.47 -13.71 -20.41
CA LYS A 343 0.15 -15.06 -20.87
C LYS A 343 0.20 -15.11 -22.40
N ASP A 344 0.28 -16.32 -22.96
CA ASP A 344 0.24 -16.56 -24.42
C ASP A 344 -1.00 -15.94 -25.10
N ASP A 345 -2.08 -15.73 -24.34
CA ASP A 345 -3.30 -15.04 -24.78
C ASP A 345 -3.06 -13.56 -25.15
N GLY A 346 -1.95 -12.96 -24.69
CA GLY A 346 -1.57 -11.57 -24.97
C GLY A 346 -2.34 -10.50 -24.20
N VAL A 347 -3.37 -10.87 -23.43
CA VAL A 347 -4.25 -9.93 -22.68
C VAL A 347 -4.08 -10.06 -21.17
N ASN A 348 -4.07 -11.30 -20.65
CA ASN A 348 -4.04 -11.56 -19.22
C ASN A 348 -2.60 -11.57 -18.70
N ALA A 349 -2.42 -11.14 -17.44
CA ALA A 349 -1.18 -11.32 -16.72
C ALA A 349 -0.85 -12.82 -16.62
N ALA A 350 0.44 -13.14 -16.64
CA ALA A 350 0.89 -14.50 -16.42
C ALA A 350 0.53 -14.97 -15.00
N GLN A 351 0.20 -16.26 -14.85
CA GLN A 351 -0.23 -16.83 -13.57
C GLN A 351 0.75 -16.49 -12.44
N TRP A 352 2.04 -16.74 -12.66
CA TRP A 352 3.10 -16.46 -11.69
C TRP A 352 3.09 -15.02 -11.18
N LEU A 353 2.78 -14.04 -12.06
CA LEU A 353 2.70 -12.63 -11.67
C LEU A 353 1.44 -12.39 -10.81
N SER A 354 0.29 -12.93 -11.20
CA SER A 354 -0.95 -12.85 -10.42
C SER A 354 -0.81 -13.48 -9.02
N SER A 355 -0.12 -14.62 -8.92
CA SER A 355 0.19 -15.28 -7.64
C SER A 355 1.06 -14.38 -6.77
N LEU A 356 2.10 -13.75 -7.35
CA LEU A 356 2.98 -12.82 -6.64
C LEU A 356 2.26 -11.54 -6.23
N GLU A 357 1.36 -11.01 -7.06
CA GLU A 357 0.50 -9.87 -6.73
C GLU A 357 -0.30 -10.20 -5.45
N THR A 358 -1.00 -11.34 -5.44
CA THR A 358 -1.80 -11.80 -4.30
C THR A 358 -0.95 -12.05 -3.05
N PHE A 359 0.20 -12.73 -3.22
CA PHE A 359 1.13 -13.01 -2.15
C PHE A 359 1.69 -11.73 -1.51
N THR A 360 2.05 -10.74 -2.30
CA THR A 360 2.62 -9.47 -1.81
C THR A 360 1.63 -8.74 -0.90
N GLY A 361 0.36 -8.64 -1.31
CA GLY A 361 -0.69 -8.04 -0.48
C GLY A 361 -0.92 -8.79 0.84
N ALA A 362 -0.98 -10.13 0.79
CA ALA A 362 -1.14 -10.95 1.99
C ALA A 362 0.06 -10.87 2.95
N PHE A 363 1.28 -10.85 2.39
CA PHE A 363 2.52 -10.75 3.17
C PHE A 363 2.61 -9.43 3.94
N TYR A 364 2.43 -8.29 3.27
CA TYR A 364 2.51 -6.97 3.94
C TYR A 364 1.27 -6.67 4.82
N LYS A 365 0.12 -7.32 4.58
CA LYS A 365 -1.01 -7.31 5.54
C LYS A 365 -0.62 -7.97 6.87
N ARG A 366 0.15 -9.06 6.82
CA ARG A 366 0.56 -9.83 8.02
C ARG A 366 1.81 -9.25 8.69
N PHE A 367 2.77 -8.78 7.92
CA PHE A 367 4.08 -8.30 8.39
C PHE A 367 4.29 -6.83 7.99
N PRO A 368 3.62 -5.89 8.70
CA PRO A 368 3.62 -4.48 8.32
C PRO A 368 4.94 -3.75 8.63
N ASP A 369 5.80 -4.33 9.46
CA ASP A 369 7.08 -3.74 9.84
C ASP A 369 8.22 -4.09 8.87
N VAL A 370 7.96 -4.94 7.87
CA VAL A 370 8.94 -5.29 6.84
C VAL A 370 9.14 -4.11 5.91
N GLU A 371 10.38 -3.91 5.47
CA GLU A 371 10.74 -2.82 4.57
C GLU A 371 9.91 -2.84 3.27
N LEU A 372 9.25 -1.72 2.99
CA LEU A 372 8.42 -1.53 1.80
C LEU A 372 8.99 -0.46 0.85
N ARG A 373 9.90 0.40 1.31
CA ARG A 373 10.42 1.52 0.50
C ARG A 373 11.12 1.04 -0.77
N GLY A 374 11.90 -0.04 -0.68
CA GLY A 374 12.56 -0.64 -1.85
C GLY A 374 11.56 -1.12 -2.93
N MET A 375 10.40 -1.63 -2.49
CA MET A 375 9.32 -2.04 -3.37
C MET A 375 8.67 -0.85 -4.09
N LEU A 376 8.35 0.20 -3.32
CA LEU A 376 7.77 1.43 -3.86
C LEU A 376 8.73 2.13 -4.83
N ALA A 377 10.02 2.21 -4.49
CA ALA A 377 11.04 2.79 -5.36
C ALA A 377 11.15 2.02 -6.70
N TYR A 378 11.06 0.69 -6.66
CA TYR A 378 11.01 -0.13 -7.87
C TYR A 378 9.78 0.18 -8.73
N PHE A 379 8.59 0.23 -8.15
CA PHE A 379 7.38 0.57 -8.90
C PHE A 379 7.44 1.98 -9.49
N MET A 380 7.92 2.96 -8.74
CA MET A 380 8.08 4.32 -9.24
C MET A 380 9.00 4.36 -10.46
N ARG A 381 10.12 3.63 -10.43
CA ARG A 381 11.04 3.53 -11.57
C ARG A 381 10.40 2.81 -12.77
N ARG A 382 9.68 1.70 -12.55
CA ARG A 382 8.99 0.95 -13.62
C ARG A 382 7.88 1.79 -14.28
N LEU A 383 7.08 2.48 -13.47
CA LEU A 383 6.04 3.39 -13.94
C LEU A 383 6.63 4.55 -14.73
N HIS A 384 7.70 5.18 -14.23
CA HIS A 384 8.41 6.22 -14.97
C HIS A 384 8.92 5.73 -16.35
N GLN A 385 9.40 4.49 -16.42
CA GLN A 385 9.82 3.83 -17.67
C GLN A 385 8.65 3.45 -18.60
N GLY A 386 7.39 3.56 -18.15
CA GLY A 386 6.20 3.22 -18.93
C GLY A 386 5.80 1.74 -18.88
N GLN A 387 6.31 0.98 -17.92
CA GLN A 387 5.97 -0.43 -17.71
C GLN A 387 4.85 -0.54 -16.67
N ILE A 388 3.72 -1.15 -17.07
CA ILE A 388 2.45 -1.10 -16.32
C ILE A 388 2.00 -2.51 -15.88
N LEU A 389 2.67 -3.55 -16.35
CA LEU A 389 2.24 -4.94 -16.13
C LEU A 389 2.24 -5.31 -14.64
N GLU A 390 3.20 -4.79 -13.87
CA GLU A 390 3.33 -5.04 -12.42
C GLU A 390 2.40 -4.20 -11.55
N LEU A 391 1.55 -3.34 -12.14
CA LEU A 391 0.68 -2.45 -11.38
C LEU A 391 -0.29 -3.19 -10.44
N GLY A 392 -0.60 -4.46 -10.74
CA GLY A 392 -1.48 -5.25 -9.88
C GLY A 392 -0.88 -5.54 -8.51
N VAL A 393 0.45 -5.45 -8.35
CA VAL A 393 1.10 -5.59 -7.04
C VAL A 393 0.76 -4.38 -6.15
N LEU A 394 0.83 -3.17 -6.72
CA LEU A 394 0.43 -1.95 -6.01
C LEU A 394 -1.06 -1.97 -5.66
N GLN A 395 -1.90 -2.42 -6.59
CA GLN A 395 -3.33 -2.60 -6.34
C GLN A 395 -3.60 -3.61 -5.22
N SER A 396 -2.90 -4.74 -5.21
CA SER A 396 -2.99 -5.78 -4.17
C SER A 396 -2.55 -5.25 -2.80
N LEU A 397 -1.48 -4.47 -2.73
CA LEU A 397 -1.05 -3.79 -1.50
C LEU A 397 -2.14 -2.87 -0.95
N LEU A 398 -2.76 -2.03 -1.78
CA LEU A 398 -3.84 -1.14 -1.35
C LEU A 398 -5.10 -1.91 -0.91
N LYS A 399 -5.44 -2.99 -1.62
CA LYS A 399 -6.61 -3.83 -1.30
C LYS A 399 -6.43 -4.60 0.00
N MET A 400 -5.35 -5.37 0.14
CA MET A 400 -5.14 -6.29 1.26
C MET A 400 -4.44 -5.64 2.45
N ALA A 401 -3.31 -4.95 2.23
CA ALA A 401 -2.54 -4.35 3.32
C ALA A 401 -3.14 -3.00 3.77
N GLY A 402 -3.68 -2.22 2.81
CA GLY A 402 -4.43 -1.00 3.09
C GLY A 402 -5.88 -1.24 3.52
N GLY A 403 -6.52 -2.33 3.08
CA GLY A 403 -7.93 -2.61 3.39
C GLY A 403 -8.93 -1.84 2.51
N TYR A 404 -8.53 -1.38 1.32
CA TYR A 404 -9.37 -0.60 0.40
C TYR A 404 -9.94 -1.43 -0.75
N GLY A 405 -10.10 -2.74 -0.56
CA GLY A 405 -10.81 -3.63 -1.47
C GLY A 405 -12.22 -3.13 -1.83
N PHE A 406 -12.92 -2.52 -0.87
CA PHE A 406 -14.28 -1.97 -1.02
C PHE A 406 -14.39 -0.80 -2.04
N VAL A 407 -13.26 -0.21 -2.45
CA VAL A 407 -13.27 0.86 -3.46
C VAL A 407 -13.44 0.26 -4.85
N ASP A 408 -12.89 -0.93 -5.08
CA ASP A 408 -12.82 -1.61 -6.38
C ASP A 408 -13.77 -2.82 -6.46
N SER A 409 -14.92 -2.73 -5.78
CA SER A 409 -15.87 -3.84 -5.54
C SER A 409 -16.67 -4.31 -6.76
N GLY A 410 -16.00 -4.59 -7.87
CA GLY A 410 -16.53 -5.42 -8.94
C GLY A 410 -15.51 -6.52 -9.26
N PRO A 411 -15.91 -7.80 -9.37
CA PRO A 411 -15.03 -8.82 -9.93
C PRO A 411 -14.72 -8.47 -11.40
N GLY A 412 -13.58 -7.83 -11.62
CA GLY A 412 -13.01 -7.58 -12.95
C GLY A 412 -13.35 -6.23 -13.59
N SER A 413 -14.56 -5.69 -13.41
CA SER A 413 -15.02 -4.44 -14.06
C SER A 413 -16.10 -3.68 -13.30
N VAL A 414 -16.17 -2.37 -13.53
CA VAL A 414 -17.27 -1.49 -13.10
C VAL A 414 -18.64 -1.99 -13.54
N ALA A 415 -18.73 -2.65 -14.71
CA ALA A 415 -20.00 -3.13 -15.27
C ALA A 415 -20.68 -4.22 -14.43
N SER A 416 -19.96 -4.87 -13.52
CA SER A 416 -20.52 -5.92 -12.64
C SER A 416 -21.15 -5.41 -11.33
N LEU A 417 -21.18 -4.09 -11.11
CA LEU A 417 -21.70 -3.51 -9.88
C LEU A 417 -23.21 -3.70 -9.77
N SER A 418 -23.66 -4.24 -8.63
CA SER A 418 -25.09 -4.36 -8.31
C SER A 418 -25.69 -3.04 -7.84
N ALA A 419 -27.02 -2.90 -7.97
CA ALA A 419 -27.75 -1.73 -7.47
C ALA A 419 -27.53 -1.46 -5.96
N VAL A 420 -27.36 -2.52 -5.15
CA VAL A 420 -27.08 -2.39 -3.72
C VAL A 420 -25.70 -1.76 -3.49
N GLN A 421 -24.69 -2.20 -4.24
CA GLN A 421 -23.34 -1.65 -4.16
C GLN A 421 -23.29 -0.21 -4.69
N LEU A 422 -24.06 0.12 -5.74
CA LEU A 422 -24.16 1.49 -6.26
C LEU A 422 -24.80 2.43 -5.24
N ASP A 423 -25.94 2.06 -4.66
CA ASP A 423 -26.59 2.93 -3.67
C ASP A 423 -25.77 3.06 -2.39
N GLY A 424 -25.01 2.02 -2.01
CA GLY A 424 -24.07 2.08 -0.89
C GLY A 424 -22.94 3.09 -1.09
N ARG A 425 -22.51 3.33 -2.34
CA ARG A 425 -21.48 4.33 -2.70
C ARG A 425 -21.98 5.77 -2.61
N CYS A 426 -23.29 5.99 -2.62
CA CYS A 426 -23.91 7.29 -2.35
C CYS A 426 -23.85 7.67 -0.86
N GLY A 427 -23.61 6.69 0.03
CA GLY A 427 -23.54 6.91 1.48
C GLY A 427 -22.13 7.20 1.99
N SER A 428 -21.99 7.14 3.31
CA SER A 428 -20.72 7.30 4.00
C SER A 428 -19.74 6.17 3.67
N LEU A 429 -18.48 6.37 4.02
CA LEU A 429 -17.45 5.33 3.88
C LEU A 429 -17.82 4.04 4.63
N ALA A 430 -18.48 4.16 5.78
CA ALA A 430 -18.94 3.01 6.55
C ALA A 430 -20.03 2.24 5.80
N LEU A 431 -21.02 2.93 5.22
CA LEU A 431 -22.07 2.27 4.43
C LEU A 431 -21.47 1.58 3.20
N ARG A 432 -20.57 2.28 2.49
CA ARG A 432 -19.87 1.71 1.33
C ARG A 432 -19.15 0.42 1.68
N ARG A 433 -18.42 0.38 2.81
CA ARG A 433 -17.76 -0.84 3.29
C ARG A 433 -18.74 -1.98 3.56
N GLU A 434 -19.85 -1.73 4.25
CA GLU A 434 -20.85 -2.76 4.59
C GLU A 434 -21.63 -3.30 3.38
N THR A 435 -21.81 -2.47 2.35
CA THR A 435 -22.50 -2.85 1.09
C THR A 435 -21.57 -3.50 0.04
N SER A 436 -20.26 -3.27 0.12
CA SER A 436 -19.30 -3.65 -0.92
C SER A 436 -19.28 -5.16 -1.22
N ASP A 437 -19.17 -5.99 -0.19
CA ASP A 437 -19.17 -7.45 -0.29
C ASP A 437 -20.42 -8.05 0.37
N PHE A 438 -21.57 -7.38 0.19
CA PHE A 438 -22.87 -7.83 0.71
C PHE A 438 -22.84 -8.18 2.21
N GLY A 439 -22.09 -7.42 3.01
CA GLY A 439 -21.94 -7.56 4.47
C GLY A 439 -20.72 -8.32 4.97
N ILE A 440 -19.91 -8.86 4.07
CA ILE A 440 -18.64 -9.46 4.43
C ILE A 440 -17.58 -8.36 4.47
N VAL A 441 -17.48 -7.62 5.59
CA VAL A 441 -16.35 -6.68 5.74
C VAL A 441 -15.10 -7.46 6.12
N GLU A 442 -14.09 -7.41 5.26
CA GLU A 442 -12.78 -7.95 5.57
C GLU A 442 -12.17 -7.27 6.81
N LYS A 443 -11.53 -8.07 7.66
CA LYS A 443 -10.75 -7.54 8.78
C LYS A 443 -9.59 -6.71 8.21
N VAL A 444 -9.65 -5.40 8.43
CA VAL A 444 -8.58 -4.46 8.10
C VAL A 444 -7.56 -4.48 9.23
N ASN A 445 -6.30 -4.71 8.88
CA ASN A 445 -5.21 -4.53 9.84
C ASN A 445 -4.83 -3.06 9.85
N VAL A 446 -5.28 -2.33 10.88
CA VAL A 446 -5.05 -0.88 11.01
C VAL A 446 -3.55 -0.59 11.02
N ARG A 447 -2.73 -1.39 11.70
CA ARG A 447 -1.28 -1.22 11.74
C ARG A 447 -0.64 -1.33 10.36
N SER A 448 -1.06 -2.30 9.52
CA SER A 448 -0.54 -2.41 8.15
C SER A 448 -0.98 -1.27 7.27
N SER A 449 -2.23 -0.83 7.41
CA SER A 449 -2.78 0.33 6.70
C SER A 449 -2.01 1.60 7.05
N THR A 450 -1.82 1.90 8.33
CA THR A 450 -1.07 3.08 8.80
C THR A 450 0.39 3.04 8.36
N ARG A 451 1.07 1.89 8.43
CA ARG A 451 2.46 1.75 7.96
C ARG A 451 2.60 1.92 6.45
N LEU A 452 1.67 1.36 5.68
CA LEU A 452 1.61 1.54 4.22
C LEU A 452 1.38 3.02 3.87
N ARG A 453 0.45 3.69 4.56
CA ARG A 453 0.18 5.11 4.38
C ARG A 453 1.40 5.96 4.70
N TYR A 454 2.04 5.74 5.82
CA TYR A 454 3.27 6.44 6.19
C TYR A 454 4.37 6.27 5.13
N SER A 455 4.54 5.05 4.60
CA SER A 455 5.53 4.78 3.55
C SER A 455 5.22 5.46 2.21
N LEU A 456 3.94 5.67 1.90
CA LEU A 456 3.49 6.36 0.68
C LEU A 456 3.50 7.89 0.84
N GLN A 457 3.11 8.41 2.00
CA GLN A 457 3.11 9.85 2.26
C GLN A 457 4.51 10.38 2.60
N GLY A 458 5.42 9.53 3.11
CA GLY A 458 6.82 9.89 3.31
C GLY A 458 7.52 10.18 1.97
N GLY A 459 8.17 11.34 1.88
CA GLY A 459 8.94 11.78 0.70
C GLY A 459 8.09 11.96 -0.57
N ASP A 460 6.82 12.36 -0.43
CA ASP A 460 5.88 12.68 -1.53
C ASP A 460 5.67 11.57 -2.57
N ARG A 461 5.95 10.32 -2.19
CA ARG A 461 5.93 9.17 -3.09
C ARG A 461 4.52 8.88 -3.61
N GLY A 462 3.51 9.01 -2.75
CA GLY A 462 2.10 8.77 -3.05
C GLY A 462 1.53 9.73 -4.10
N VAL A 463 1.83 11.03 -3.97
CA VAL A 463 1.46 12.04 -4.97
C VAL A 463 2.18 11.77 -6.28
N THR A 464 3.48 11.45 -6.22
CA THR A 464 4.25 11.07 -7.40
C THR A 464 3.62 9.87 -8.14
N PHE A 465 3.15 8.86 -7.41
CA PHE A 465 2.40 7.75 -8.01
C PHE A 465 1.11 8.21 -8.69
N LEU A 466 0.32 9.09 -8.08
CA LEU A 466 -0.92 9.59 -8.69
C LEU A 466 -0.66 10.34 -10.01
N ILE A 467 0.33 11.23 -10.03
CA ILE A 467 0.72 11.96 -11.24
C ILE A 467 1.21 11.00 -12.33
N LEU A 468 2.10 10.05 -11.98
CA LEU A 468 2.58 9.05 -12.92
C LEU A 468 1.45 8.17 -13.45
N LEU A 469 0.50 7.75 -12.62
CA LEU A 469 -0.64 6.94 -13.05
C LEU A 469 -1.55 7.68 -14.03
N SER A 470 -1.84 8.96 -13.79
CA SER A 470 -2.62 9.78 -14.73
C SER A 470 -1.88 9.96 -16.07
N GLN A 471 -0.59 10.30 -16.03
CA GLN A 471 0.22 10.43 -17.24
C GLN A 471 0.31 9.12 -18.02
N LEU A 472 0.53 8.00 -17.33
CA LEU A 472 0.61 6.67 -17.94
C LEU A 472 -0.70 6.23 -18.55
N ARG A 473 -1.84 6.51 -17.90
CA ARG A 473 -3.16 6.25 -18.46
C ARG A 473 -3.30 6.86 -19.85
N ASN A 474 -2.92 8.13 -20.02
CA ASN A 474 -2.94 8.80 -21.32
C ASN A 474 -1.86 8.26 -22.27
N LYS A 475 -0.66 7.96 -21.77
CA LYS A 475 0.46 7.44 -22.56
C LYS A 475 0.18 6.04 -23.15
N VAL A 476 -0.55 5.17 -22.45
CA VAL A 476 -0.91 3.81 -22.89
C VAL A 476 -1.60 3.81 -24.25
N LEU A 477 -2.51 4.76 -24.47
CA LEU A 477 -3.26 4.91 -25.73
C LEU A 477 -2.34 5.17 -26.94
N TYR A 478 -1.23 5.88 -26.72
CA TYR A 478 -0.34 6.35 -27.78
C TYR A 478 1.00 5.59 -27.86
N CYS A 479 1.22 4.60 -26.99
CA CYS A 479 2.45 3.81 -26.96
C CYS A 479 2.56 2.90 -28.20
N LYS A 480 3.22 3.39 -29.25
CA LYS A 480 3.70 2.55 -30.36
C LYS A 480 4.88 1.71 -29.87
N GLY A 481 4.61 0.48 -29.43
CA GLY A 481 5.68 -0.51 -29.21
C GLY A 481 6.40 -0.81 -30.53
N ARG A 482 7.72 -1.02 -30.48
CA ARG A 482 8.54 -1.43 -31.64
C ARG A 482 8.18 -2.82 -32.18
N GLU A 483 7.42 -3.62 -31.44
CA GLU A 483 7.07 -5.00 -31.77
C GLU A 483 5.55 -5.21 -31.63
N SER A 484 4.88 -5.41 -32.77
CA SER A 484 3.44 -5.65 -32.95
C SER A 484 2.46 -4.56 -32.44
N PRO A 485 1.36 -4.28 -33.15
CA PRO A 485 0.27 -3.50 -32.56
C PRO A 485 -0.27 -4.28 -31.37
N LYS A 486 -0.12 -3.73 -30.16
CA LYS A 486 -0.76 -4.28 -28.95
C LYS A 486 -2.26 -4.42 -29.24
N GLN A 487 -2.83 -5.58 -28.95
CA GLN A 487 -4.27 -5.81 -29.13
C GLN A 487 -5.05 -4.72 -28.40
N ILE A 488 -6.09 -4.15 -29.04
CA ILE A 488 -6.90 -3.04 -28.48
C ILE A 488 -7.44 -3.42 -27.09
N LYS A 489 -7.83 -4.68 -26.90
CA LYS A 489 -8.31 -5.20 -25.62
C LYS A 489 -7.27 -5.07 -24.49
N LEU A 490 -5.99 -5.32 -24.78
CA LEU A 490 -4.92 -5.12 -23.80
C LEU A 490 -4.75 -3.64 -23.47
N ILE A 491 -4.83 -2.75 -24.46
CA ILE A 491 -4.72 -1.30 -24.26
C ILE A 491 -5.85 -0.80 -23.35
N GLY A 492 -7.10 -1.19 -23.63
CA GLY A 492 -8.26 -0.86 -22.80
C GLY A 492 -8.10 -1.37 -21.37
N ASN A 493 -7.74 -2.65 -21.19
CA ASN A 493 -7.52 -3.23 -19.87
C ASN A 493 -6.41 -2.53 -19.08
N LEU A 494 -5.31 -2.12 -19.72
CA LEU A 494 -4.22 -1.39 -19.07
C LEU A 494 -4.62 0.03 -18.68
N TYR A 495 -5.36 0.71 -19.56
CA TYR A 495 -5.93 2.03 -19.27
C TYR A 495 -6.84 1.98 -18.04
N ASP A 496 -7.75 1.01 -18.02
CA ASP A 496 -8.69 0.77 -16.93
C ASP A 496 -7.99 0.39 -15.62
N LYS A 497 -6.95 -0.46 -15.68
CA LYS A 497 -6.14 -0.83 -14.52
C LYS A 497 -5.40 0.37 -13.92
N CYS A 498 -4.84 1.25 -14.75
CA CYS A 498 -4.24 2.51 -14.29
C CYS A 498 -5.27 3.37 -13.56
N HIS A 499 -6.46 3.51 -14.14
CA HIS A 499 -7.49 4.37 -13.58
C HIS A 499 -8.08 3.84 -12.26
N ARG A 500 -8.34 2.53 -12.17
CA ARG A 500 -8.77 1.89 -10.91
C ARG A 500 -7.74 2.03 -9.80
N THR A 501 -6.46 1.90 -10.13
CA THR A 501 -5.38 2.07 -9.15
C THR A 501 -5.26 3.52 -8.70
N LEU A 502 -5.41 4.48 -9.62
CA LEU A 502 -5.47 5.91 -9.32
C LEU A 502 -6.59 6.22 -8.30
N ASN A 503 -7.81 5.77 -8.58
CA ASN A 503 -8.98 6.02 -7.72
C ASN A 503 -8.83 5.35 -6.34
N THR A 504 -8.28 4.13 -6.29
CA THR A 504 -8.03 3.41 -5.04
C THR A 504 -6.94 4.09 -4.21
N MET A 505 -5.85 4.52 -4.84
CA MET A 505 -4.76 5.26 -4.19
C MET A 505 -5.24 6.60 -3.65
N LEU A 506 -6.02 7.35 -4.45
CA LEU A 506 -6.60 8.62 -4.02
C LEU A 506 -7.47 8.43 -2.77
N ALA A 507 -8.42 7.47 -2.81
CA ALA A 507 -9.26 7.16 -1.67
C ALA A 507 -8.45 6.74 -0.42
N PHE A 508 -7.36 5.98 -0.62
CA PHE A 508 -6.47 5.55 0.46
C PHE A 508 -5.70 6.70 1.12
N LEU A 509 -5.17 7.64 0.33
CA LEU A 509 -4.35 8.75 0.81
C LEU A 509 -5.17 9.85 1.48
N THR A 510 -6.44 10.02 1.09
CA THR A 510 -7.30 11.12 1.60
C THR A 510 -8.25 10.71 2.72
N ASP A 511 -8.30 9.44 3.12
CA ASP A 511 -9.23 8.97 4.15
C ASP A 511 -8.68 9.20 5.56
N GLY A 512 -9.22 10.19 6.28
CA GLY A 512 -8.85 10.49 7.67
C GLY A 512 -9.49 9.58 8.74
N SER A 513 -10.33 8.60 8.38
CA SER A 513 -11.10 7.80 9.35
C SER A 513 -10.24 6.93 10.29
N GLN A 514 -8.99 6.64 9.91
CA GLN A 514 -8.07 5.82 10.71
C GLN A 514 -7.10 6.64 11.57
N ASP A 515 -7.07 7.96 11.43
CA ASP A 515 -6.10 8.82 12.11
C ASP A 515 -6.41 9.01 13.61
N GLY A 516 -7.63 8.68 14.06
CA GLY A 516 -8.09 8.78 15.45
C GLY A 516 -8.12 7.47 16.24
N LEU A 517 -7.73 6.34 15.64
CA LEU A 517 -7.81 5.00 16.27
C LEU A 517 -6.44 4.45 16.73
N GLY A 518 -5.38 5.24 16.63
CA GLY A 518 -4.05 4.88 17.13
C GLY A 518 -3.98 5.05 18.66
N ASP A 519 -3.38 4.07 19.34
CA ASP A 519 -3.22 4.02 20.80
C ASP A 519 -2.88 5.37 21.43
N SER A 520 -3.65 5.73 22.47
CA SER A 520 -3.37 6.81 23.41
C SER A 520 -2.03 6.66 24.15
N THR A 521 -1.35 5.52 23.98
CA THR A 521 -0.10 5.15 24.65
C THR A 521 1.15 5.43 23.80
N SER A 522 1.02 5.77 22.51
CA SER A 522 2.18 6.21 21.74
C SER A 522 2.61 7.61 22.18
N THR A 523 3.89 7.71 22.56
CA THR A 523 4.56 8.88 23.13
C THR A 523 4.12 10.21 22.49
N ARG A 524 3.94 11.21 23.37
CA ARG A 524 3.41 12.57 23.13
C ARG A 524 4.12 13.43 22.06
N SER A 525 4.99 12.85 21.22
CA SER A 525 5.79 13.52 20.19
C SER A 525 5.28 13.36 18.76
N ALA A 526 4.30 12.49 18.48
CA ALA A 526 3.80 12.23 17.13
C ALA A 526 2.27 12.48 17.02
N LYS A 527 1.80 13.69 17.35
CA LYS A 527 0.55 14.21 16.75
C LYS A 527 0.85 14.49 15.27
N GLY A 528 0.89 13.44 14.46
CA GLY A 528 1.05 13.56 13.01
C GLY A 528 -0.05 14.46 12.45
N LYS A 529 0.30 15.29 11.46
CA LYS A 529 -0.69 16.01 10.65
C LYS A 529 -1.65 14.95 10.07
N GLY A 530 -2.97 15.19 10.13
CA GLY A 530 -3.96 14.23 9.61
C GLY A 530 -3.70 13.89 8.13
N ALA A 531 -4.17 12.74 7.66
CA ALA A 531 -3.86 12.22 6.33
C ALA A 531 -4.14 13.23 5.20
N ILE A 532 -5.25 13.96 5.31
CA ILE A 532 -5.64 15.03 4.38
C ILE A 532 -4.66 16.20 4.43
N ALA A 533 -4.16 16.58 5.61
CA ALA A 533 -3.21 17.67 5.76
C ALA A 533 -1.85 17.33 5.12
N THR A 534 -1.34 16.11 5.38
CA THR A 534 -0.11 15.62 4.75
C THR A 534 -0.26 15.50 3.24
N TYR A 535 -1.44 15.09 2.75
CA TYR A 535 -1.73 15.07 1.31
C TYR A 535 -1.80 16.48 0.71
N ALA A 536 -2.40 17.45 1.40
CA ALA A 536 -2.51 18.83 0.93
C ALA A 536 -1.14 19.53 0.80
N GLU A 537 -0.20 19.21 1.69
CA GLU A 537 1.17 19.76 1.66
C GLU A 537 2.04 19.15 0.53
N SER A 538 1.73 17.93 0.11
CA SER A 538 2.54 17.19 -0.88
C SER A 538 2.04 17.34 -2.32
N ILE A 539 0.75 17.62 -2.53
CA ILE A 539 0.19 17.75 -3.88
C ILE A 539 0.43 19.14 -4.48
N PRO A 540 0.88 19.24 -5.75
CA PRO A 540 0.96 20.51 -6.46
C PRO A 540 -0.41 21.16 -6.63
N THR A 541 -0.43 22.48 -6.81
CA THR A 541 -1.67 23.21 -7.05
C THR A 541 -2.36 22.75 -8.34
N LEU A 542 -3.67 22.98 -8.43
CA LEU A 542 -4.46 22.58 -9.60
C LEU A 542 -3.92 23.15 -10.93
N GLY A 543 -3.37 24.36 -10.90
CA GLY A 543 -2.76 24.98 -12.08
C GLY A 543 -1.43 24.33 -12.48
N GLU A 544 -0.59 23.96 -11.53
CA GLU A 544 0.68 23.26 -11.77
C GLU A 544 0.43 21.85 -12.33
N LEU A 545 -0.56 21.12 -11.80
CA LEU A 545 -0.92 19.79 -12.31
C LEU A 545 -1.25 19.81 -13.81
N ILE A 546 -2.01 20.82 -14.25
CA ILE A 546 -2.44 20.94 -15.64
C ILE A 546 -1.33 21.50 -16.52
N ARG A 547 -0.67 22.59 -16.11
CA ARG A 547 0.31 23.30 -16.94
C ARG A 547 1.68 22.61 -16.95
N ASP A 548 2.17 22.24 -15.77
CA ASP A 548 3.56 21.83 -15.58
C ASP A 548 3.68 20.29 -15.63
N PHE A 549 2.69 19.56 -15.08
CA PHE A 549 2.66 18.10 -15.11
C PHE A 549 1.81 17.50 -16.25
N ASN A 550 1.08 18.31 -17.03
CA ASN A 550 0.27 17.88 -18.16
C ASN A 550 -0.75 16.77 -17.80
N VAL A 551 -1.34 16.87 -16.59
CA VAL A 551 -2.43 16.01 -16.12
C VAL A 551 -3.74 16.45 -16.79
N GLY A 552 -4.58 15.47 -17.17
CA GLY A 552 -5.89 15.77 -17.76
C GLY A 552 -6.77 16.57 -16.81
N THR A 553 -7.57 17.51 -17.32
CA THR A 553 -8.40 18.41 -16.49
C THR A 553 -9.32 17.65 -15.54
N ALA A 554 -9.96 16.59 -16.02
CA ALA A 554 -10.86 15.74 -15.24
C ALA A 554 -10.13 15.02 -14.08
N ASP A 555 -8.90 14.53 -14.32
CA ASP A 555 -8.07 13.87 -13.30
C ASP A 555 -7.54 14.84 -12.28
N ALA A 556 -7.07 16.01 -12.72
CA ALA A 556 -6.56 17.04 -11.84
C ALA A 556 -7.65 17.48 -10.84
N TRP A 557 -8.88 17.64 -11.34
CA TRP A 557 -10.05 17.85 -10.48
C TRP A 557 -10.33 16.67 -9.56
N ALA A 558 -10.28 15.43 -10.05
CA ALA A 558 -10.48 14.26 -9.19
C ALA A 558 -9.46 14.22 -8.04
N MET A 559 -8.18 14.49 -8.32
CA MET A 559 -7.09 14.49 -7.33
C MET A 559 -7.22 15.61 -6.30
N CYS A 560 -7.67 16.80 -6.71
CA CYS A 560 -7.88 17.94 -5.80
C CYS A 560 -9.25 17.92 -5.10
N ARG A 561 -10.26 17.20 -5.63
CA ARG A 561 -11.63 17.22 -5.09
C ARG A 561 -11.72 16.89 -3.59
N PRO A 562 -10.99 15.89 -3.04
CA PRO A 562 -11.01 15.65 -1.60
C PRO A 562 -10.57 16.87 -0.77
N LEU A 563 -9.56 17.60 -1.26
CA LEU A 563 -9.07 18.83 -0.61
C LEU A 563 -10.06 19.98 -0.75
N ILE A 564 -10.69 20.11 -1.92
CA ILE A 564 -11.71 21.12 -2.18
C ILE A 564 -12.92 20.90 -1.27
N ARG A 565 -13.35 19.64 -1.10
CA ARG A 565 -14.45 19.29 -0.18
C ARG A 565 -14.07 19.54 1.27
N ALA A 566 -12.86 19.15 1.68
CA ALA A 566 -12.36 19.45 3.02
C ALA A 566 -12.28 20.97 3.28
N ALA A 567 -11.88 21.77 2.28
CA ALA A 567 -11.85 23.22 2.39
C ALA A 567 -13.26 23.84 2.45
N LEU A 568 -14.21 23.32 1.66
CA LEU A 568 -15.59 23.81 1.62
C LEU A 568 -16.34 23.58 2.93
N PHE A 569 -16.10 22.44 3.58
CA PHE A 569 -16.82 22.03 4.78
C PHE A 569 -16.01 22.18 6.07
N ALA A 570 -14.83 22.82 6.00
CA ALA A 570 -13.96 23.03 7.16
C ALA A 570 -14.67 23.77 8.30
N GLU A 571 -15.50 24.76 7.98
CA GLU A 571 -16.26 25.53 8.97
C GLU A 571 -17.32 24.65 9.67
N GLU A 572 -18.02 23.81 8.90
CA GLU A 572 -19.01 22.86 9.44
C GLU A 572 -18.38 21.81 10.35
N ASP A 573 -17.21 21.30 9.96
CA ASP A 573 -16.45 20.34 10.76
C ASP A 573 -15.97 20.98 12.09
N THR A 574 -15.54 22.25 12.07
CA THR A 574 -15.16 22.95 13.30
C THR A 574 -16.36 23.18 14.23
N MET A 575 -17.52 23.60 13.68
CA MET A 575 -18.75 23.80 14.45
C MET A 575 -19.30 22.51 15.08
N MET A 576 -19.10 21.35 14.44
CA MET A 576 -19.54 20.05 14.95
C MET A 576 -18.65 19.48 16.06
N THR A 577 -17.41 19.97 16.20
CA THR A 577 -16.49 19.54 17.28
C THR A 577 -16.60 20.36 18.56
N THR A 578 -17.23 21.54 18.50
CA THR A 578 -17.44 22.42 19.65
C THR A 578 -18.94 22.55 19.95
N ASP A 579 -19.45 21.79 20.92
CA ASP A 579 -20.82 21.88 21.45
C ASP A 579 -21.06 23.20 22.24
N THR A 580 -20.80 24.36 21.64
CA THR A 580 -21.08 25.65 22.28
C THR A 580 -21.91 26.55 21.39
N THR A 581 -23.14 26.78 21.85
CA THR A 581 -24.02 27.89 21.49
C THR A 581 -23.35 29.22 21.85
N SER A 582 -22.69 29.85 20.89
CA SER A 582 -22.42 31.28 20.93
C SER A 582 -22.68 31.88 19.55
N SER A 583 -23.92 32.30 19.36
CA SER A 583 -24.28 33.37 18.44
C SER A 583 -23.51 34.63 18.86
N ASP A 584 -22.59 35.09 18.02
CA ASP A 584 -22.28 36.51 17.74
C ASP A 584 -20.84 36.66 17.24
N SER A 585 -20.67 36.73 15.92
CA SER A 585 -19.69 37.58 15.21
C SER A 585 -19.78 37.34 13.70
N SER A 586 -20.70 38.06 13.06
CA SER A 586 -20.63 38.33 11.63
C SER A 586 -19.46 39.29 11.35
N ASP A 587 -18.71 38.98 10.29
CA ASP A 587 -17.63 39.79 9.68
C ASP A 587 -16.19 39.47 10.12
N ALA A 588 -15.75 38.24 9.83
CA ALA A 588 -14.37 37.94 9.45
C ALA A 588 -14.39 37.21 8.10
N THR A 589 -13.47 37.55 7.19
CA THR A 589 -13.38 36.99 5.84
C THR A 589 -13.36 35.46 5.87
N THR A 590 -14.30 34.82 5.16
CA THR A 590 -14.59 33.37 5.10
C THR A 590 -13.41 32.44 4.75
N ILE A 591 -12.22 33.00 4.49
CA ILE A 591 -11.01 32.26 4.11
C ILE A 591 -10.03 32.14 5.30
N ASP A 592 -10.07 33.07 6.26
CA ASP A 592 -9.12 33.09 7.38
C ASP A 592 -9.40 32.02 8.44
N ASN A 593 -10.64 31.53 8.51
CA ASN A 593 -11.05 30.43 9.39
C ASN A 593 -10.64 29.03 8.88
N ILE A 594 -10.24 28.92 7.60
CA ILE A 594 -9.87 27.66 6.96
C ILE A 594 -8.43 27.29 7.32
N PRO A 595 -8.11 26.01 7.61
CA PRO A 595 -6.73 25.58 7.84
C PRO A 595 -5.79 26.02 6.70
N LYS A 596 -4.61 26.57 7.04
CA LYS A 596 -3.66 27.16 6.07
C LYS A 596 -3.33 26.24 4.88
N HIS A 597 -3.24 24.93 5.12
CA HIS A 597 -2.93 23.94 4.09
C HIS A 597 -4.09 23.70 3.10
N LEU A 598 -5.33 24.08 3.44
CA LEU A 598 -6.52 23.93 2.60
C LEU A 598 -6.94 25.22 1.87
N GLN A 599 -6.45 26.38 2.31
CA GLN A 599 -6.79 27.69 1.73
C GLN A 599 -6.56 27.77 0.20
N PRO A 600 -5.46 27.21 -0.38
CA PRO A 600 -5.26 27.22 -1.83
C PRO A 600 -6.40 26.55 -2.61
N TYR A 601 -6.98 25.50 -2.03
CA TYR A 601 -7.98 24.63 -2.66
C TYR A 601 -9.42 25.11 -2.49
N HIS A 602 -9.67 26.18 -1.73
CA HIS A 602 -11.02 26.69 -1.56
C HIS A 602 -11.57 27.23 -2.91
N PRO A 603 -12.80 26.90 -3.34
CA PRO A 603 -13.31 27.30 -4.66
C PRO A 603 -13.43 28.81 -4.92
N THR A 604 -13.48 29.63 -3.87
CA THR A 604 -13.45 31.11 -3.99
C THR A 604 -12.04 31.69 -3.86
N SER A 605 -11.01 30.87 -3.67
CA SER A 605 -9.64 31.34 -3.53
C SER A 605 -9.19 32.05 -4.82
N LYS A 606 -8.32 33.05 -4.67
CA LYS A 606 -7.79 33.82 -5.82
C LYS A 606 -7.09 32.90 -6.81
N GLU A 607 -6.37 31.90 -6.31
CA GLU A 607 -5.67 30.89 -7.11
C GLU A 607 -6.65 30.06 -7.94
N MET A 608 -7.68 29.48 -7.32
CA MET A 608 -8.69 28.67 -8.02
C MET A 608 -9.47 29.46 -9.06
N VAL A 609 -9.85 30.70 -8.74
CA VAL A 609 -10.56 31.59 -9.67
C VAL A 609 -9.69 31.93 -10.89
N SER A 610 -8.39 32.18 -10.67
CA SER A 610 -7.45 32.37 -11.77
C SER A 610 -7.34 31.12 -12.66
N ASN A 611 -7.48 29.93 -12.04
CA ASN A 611 -7.37 28.66 -12.75
C ASN A 611 -8.54 28.39 -13.70
N TYR A 612 -9.75 28.79 -13.33
CA TYR A 612 -10.93 28.56 -14.17
C TYR A 612 -10.78 29.19 -15.56
N SER A 613 -10.23 30.41 -15.64
CA SER A 613 -10.15 31.14 -16.91
C SER A 613 -9.33 30.43 -18.00
N PHE A 614 -8.37 29.56 -17.65
CA PHE A 614 -7.55 28.84 -18.62
C PHE A 614 -8.02 27.40 -18.88
N MET A 615 -8.92 26.86 -18.06
CA MET A 615 -9.35 25.46 -18.15
C MET A 615 -10.26 25.17 -19.33
N LEU A 616 -11.08 26.14 -19.71
CA LEU A 616 -11.97 26.04 -20.86
C LEU A 616 -11.58 27.08 -21.92
N PRO A 617 -11.79 26.77 -23.21
CA PRO A 617 -11.67 27.76 -24.28
C PRO A 617 -12.52 29.00 -23.99
N LYS A 618 -12.05 30.18 -24.41
CA LYS A 618 -12.77 31.45 -24.18
C LYS A 618 -14.20 31.44 -24.71
N ASP A 619 -14.46 30.69 -25.79
CA ASP A 619 -15.77 30.57 -26.41
C ASP A 619 -16.73 29.71 -25.57
N ALA A 620 -16.23 28.73 -24.82
CA ALA A 620 -17.07 27.89 -23.97
C ALA A 620 -17.70 28.69 -22.82
N TRP A 621 -17.00 29.69 -22.29
CA TRP A 621 -17.50 30.60 -21.24
C TRP A 621 -18.68 31.47 -21.69
N GLN A 622 -18.97 31.55 -22.99
CA GLN A 622 -20.18 32.21 -23.49
C GLN A 622 -21.44 31.39 -23.20
N TYR A 623 -21.29 30.07 -23.01
CA TYR A 623 -22.38 29.11 -22.86
C TYR A 623 -22.43 28.46 -21.47
N ILE A 624 -21.41 28.66 -20.62
CA ILE A 624 -21.38 28.16 -19.25
C ILE A 624 -20.93 29.25 -18.28
N THR A 625 -21.56 29.34 -17.11
CA THR A 625 -21.12 30.30 -16.09
C THR A 625 -20.01 29.72 -15.21
N PRO A 626 -19.07 30.56 -14.72
CA PRO A 626 -18.07 30.14 -13.74
C PRO A 626 -18.67 29.58 -12.46
N THR A 627 -19.83 30.11 -12.03
CA THR A 627 -20.54 29.64 -10.83
C THR A 627 -21.02 28.20 -10.99
N LEU A 628 -21.65 27.88 -12.13
CA LEU A 628 -22.10 26.52 -12.43
C LEU A 628 -20.92 25.56 -12.53
N PHE A 629 -19.88 25.95 -13.28
CA PHE A 629 -18.69 25.12 -13.48
C PHE A 629 -18.00 24.79 -12.14
N ARG A 630 -17.77 25.80 -11.30
CA ARG A 630 -17.16 25.64 -9.98
C ARG A 630 -17.98 24.72 -9.08
N ARG A 631 -19.29 24.96 -8.99
CA ARG A 631 -20.19 24.18 -8.12
C ARG A 631 -20.27 22.73 -8.61
N PHE A 632 -20.36 22.52 -9.92
CA PHE A 632 -20.34 21.17 -10.49
C PHE A 632 -19.09 20.41 -10.04
N TYR A 633 -17.88 20.91 -10.28
CA TYR A 633 -16.67 20.13 -9.97
C TYR A 633 -16.32 19.99 -8.48
N SER A 634 -16.89 20.83 -7.61
CA SER A 634 -16.54 20.84 -6.17
C SER A 634 -17.22 19.75 -5.35
N TYR A 635 -18.47 19.40 -5.64
CA TYR A 635 -19.24 18.42 -4.85
C TYR A 635 -19.05 16.98 -5.34
N GLY A 636 -19.32 16.01 -4.46
CA GLY A 636 -19.41 14.58 -4.76
C GLY A 636 -20.83 14.02 -4.61
N ILE A 637 -21.01 12.74 -4.92
CA ILE A 637 -22.33 12.07 -4.84
C ILE A 637 -22.92 12.07 -3.41
N TYR A 638 -22.05 11.91 -2.41
CA TYR A 638 -22.41 11.97 -0.98
C TYR A 638 -23.11 13.27 -0.60
N ASP A 639 -22.76 14.38 -1.25
CA ASP A 639 -23.29 15.71 -0.96
C ASP A 639 -24.68 15.92 -1.58
N LEU A 640 -24.96 15.26 -2.70
CA LEU A 640 -26.20 15.43 -3.48
C LEU A 640 -27.26 14.38 -3.22
N THR A 641 -26.92 13.29 -2.54
CA THR A 641 -27.83 12.17 -2.28
C THR A 641 -27.74 11.71 -0.84
N TYR A 642 -28.89 11.38 -0.28
CA TYR A 642 -29.03 10.76 1.04
C TYR A 642 -29.82 9.45 0.90
N PRO A 643 -29.14 8.28 0.89
CA PRO A 643 -29.79 7.00 0.68
C PRO A 643 -30.40 6.46 1.99
N GLN A 644 -31.49 7.07 2.46
CA GLN A 644 -32.14 6.73 3.74
C GLN A 644 -32.48 5.23 3.84
N GLU A 645 -33.17 4.70 2.84
CA GLU A 645 -33.62 3.31 2.84
C GLU A 645 -32.46 2.32 2.93
N ARG A 646 -31.30 2.64 2.34
CA ARG A 646 -30.13 1.76 2.41
C ARG A 646 -29.52 1.72 3.80
N TYR A 647 -29.38 2.86 4.46
CA TYR A 647 -28.96 2.89 5.86
C TYR A 647 -29.90 2.08 6.76
N GLU A 648 -31.21 2.27 6.61
CA GLU A 648 -32.22 1.58 7.41
C GLU A 648 -32.19 0.06 7.19
N ASN A 649 -32.09 -0.37 5.93
CA ASN A 649 -31.97 -1.78 5.56
C ASN A 649 -30.72 -2.42 6.15
N GLU A 650 -29.58 -1.71 6.08
CA GLU A 650 -28.30 -2.20 6.58
C GLU A 650 -28.28 -2.27 8.11
N ILE A 651 -28.75 -1.22 8.78
CA ILE A 651 -28.92 -1.22 10.24
C ILE A 651 -29.86 -2.34 10.69
N SER A 652 -30.95 -2.59 9.95
CA SER A 652 -31.88 -3.69 10.23
C SER A 652 -31.21 -5.06 10.07
N ARG A 653 -30.41 -5.24 9.01
CA ARG A 653 -29.61 -6.46 8.79
C ARG A 653 -28.64 -6.72 9.93
N LEU A 654 -27.84 -5.73 10.32
CA LEU A 654 -26.87 -5.88 11.41
C LEU A 654 -27.56 -6.14 12.76
N LYS A 655 -28.69 -5.48 13.04
CA LYS A 655 -29.47 -5.76 14.26
C LYS A 655 -29.97 -7.21 14.32
N LYS A 656 -30.43 -7.77 13.20
CA LYS A 656 -30.83 -9.19 13.15
C LYS A 656 -29.66 -10.11 13.47
N GLU A 657 -28.45 -9.78 13.02
CA GLU A 657 -27.25 -10.57 13.33
C GLU A 657 -26.81 -10.41 14.79
N ILE A 658 -26.95 -9.22 15.37
CA ILE A 658 -26.75 -9.00 16.80
C ILE A 658 -27.74 -9.84 17.63
N ASP A 659 -29.03 -9.81 17.27
CA ASP A 659 -30.06 -10.59 17.96
C ASP A 659 -29.79 -12.10 17.86
N ARG A 660 -29.33 -12.56 16.69
CA ARG A 660 -28.90 -13.93 16.44
C ARG A 660 -27.75 -14.35 17.38
N LEU A 661 -26.70 -13.54 17.50
CA LEU A 661 -25.57 -13.82 18.40
C LEU A 661 -25.95 -13.72 19.89
N LEU A 662 -26.84 -12.79 20.26
CA LEU A 662 -27.36 -12.68 21.63
C LEU A 662 -28.22 -13.89 22.02
N MET A 663 -29.00 -14.44 21.09
CA MET A 663 -29.74 -15.68 21.32
C MET A 663 -28.79 -16.86 21.55
N LEU A 664 -27.70 -16.96 20.78
CA LEU A 664 -26.65 -17.96 20.98
C LEU A 664 -25.99 -17.81 22.36
N GLN A 665 -25.73 -16.57 22.79
CA GLN A 665 -25.12 -16.27 24.09
C GLN A 665 -26.01 -16.61 25.29
N LYS A 666 -27.31 -16.29 25.22
CA LYS A 666 -28.26 -16.52 26.33
C LYS A 666 -28.61 -18.01 26.54
N GLY A 667 -28.51 -18.82 25.50
CA GLY A 667 -28.85 -20.25 25.54
C GLY A 667 -30.33 -20.53 25.87
N GLY A 668 -30.67 -21.82 26.01
CA GLY A 668 -32.01 -22.27 26.42
C GLY A 668 -32.96 -22.67 25.28
N ARG A 669 -34.26 -22.80 25.58
CA ARG A 669 -35.29 -23.33 24.64
C ARG A 669 -35.42 -22.50 23.35
N GLY A 670 -35.18 -21.18 23.42
CA GLY A 670 -35.20 -20.31 22.24
C GLY A 670 -34.00 -20.48 21.31
N ALA A 671 -32.84 -20.87 21.85
CA ALA A 671 -31.63 -21.13 21.09
C ALA A 671 -31.57 -22.55 20.52
N MET A 672 -32.32 -23.51 21.09
CA MET A 672 -32.29 -24.93 20.65
C MET A 672 -32.61 -25.13 19.18
N GLY A 673 -33.61 -24.44 18.63
CA GLY A 673 -33.94 -24.54 17.20
C GLY A 673 -32.81 -24.02 16.29
N MET A 674 -32.16 -22.94 16.72
CA MET A 674 -31.04 -22.34 16.00
C MET A 674 -29.76 -23.18 16.12
N GLN A 675 -29.44 -23.70 17.31
CA GLN A 675 -28.34 -24.62 17.53
C GLN A 675 -28.53 -25.92 16.74
N ALA A 676 -29.76 -26.44 16.66
CA ALA A 676 -30.06 -27.60 15.83
C ALA A 676 -29.84 -27.30 14.33
N SER A 677 -30.24 -26.11 13.85
CA SER A 677 -30.00 -25.69 12.47
C SER A 677 -28.51 -25.48 12.16
N LEU A 678 -27.76 -24.89 13.09
CA LEU A 678 -26.31 -24.70 12.96
C LEU A 678 -25.56 -26.03 12.99
N ALA A 679 -25.96 -26.95 13.86
CA ALA A 679 -25.42 -28.30 13.91
C ALA A 679 -25.70 -29.07 12.61
N ALA A 680 -26.91 -28.95 12.06
CA ALA A 680 -27.27 -29.57 10.79
C ALA A 680 -26.48 -28.96 9.61
N ALA A 681 -26.27 -27.65 9.61
CA ALA A 681 -25.47 -26.97 8.58
C ALA A 681 -23.99 -27.37 8.65
N ALA A 682 -23.40 -27.41 9.85
CA ALA A 682 -22.02 -27.85 10.06
C ALA A 682 -21.83 -29.34 9.68
N ALA A 683 -22.81 -30.20 10.01
CA ALA A 683 -22.80 -31.60 9.59
C ALA A 683 -22.94 -31.76 8.06
N ALA A 684 -23.79 -30.95 7.42
CA ALA A 684 -23.96 -30.96 5.96
C ALA A 684 -22.72 -30.46 5.21
N ALA A 685 -21.94 -29.56 5.82
CA ALA A 685 -20.65 -29.10 5.30
C ALA A 685 -19.52 -30.13 5.47
N GLY A 686 -19.80 -31.31 6.04
CA GLY A 686 -18.80 -32.35 6.30
C GLY A 686 -17.91 -32.06 7.51
N GLY A 687 -18.32 -31.15 8.41
CA GLY A 687 -17.60 -30.81 9.62
C GLY A 687 -17.52 -31.98 10.60
N SER A 688 -16.41 -32.06 11.34
CA SER A 688 -16.21 -33.02 12.42
C SER A 688 -17.19 -32.77 13.58
N GLN A 689 -17.32 -33.72 14.51
CA GLN A 689 -18.13 -33.52 15.72
C GLN A 689 -17.64 -32.33 16.58
N GLN A 690 -16.38 -31.96 16.45
CA GLN A 690 -15.81 -30.80 17.14
C GLN A 690 -16.26 -29.50 16.46
N ASP A 691 -16.23 -29.43 15.13
CA ASP A 691 -16.72 -28.27 14.36
C ASP A 691 -18.22 -28.02 14.58
N ILE A 692 -19.01 -29.09 14.75
CA ILE A 692 -20.44 -29.00 15.08
C ILE A 692 -20.66 -28.41 16.50
N ARG A 693 -19.79 -28.75 17.47
CA ARG A 693 -19.84 -28.19 18.82
C ARG A 693 -19.39 -26.74 18.85
N GLU A 694 -18.34 -26.41 18.11
CA GLU A 694 -17.84 -25.03 17.98
C GLU A 694 -18.90 -24.15 17.31
N ALA A 695 -19.57 -24.63 16.26
CA ALA A 695 -20.64 -23.89 15.58
C ALA A 695 -21.92 -23.68 16.41
N THR A 696 -22.13 -24.47 17.48
CA THR A 696 -23.32 -24.38 18.34
C THR A 696 -23.08 -23.69 19.67
N THR A 697 -21.80 -23.49 20.04
CA THR A 697 -21.40 -22.80 21.27
C THR A 697 -21.02 -21.35 20.97
N PHE A 698 -21.28 -20.46 21.93
CA PHE A 698 -20.83 -19.08 21.82
C PHE A 698 -19.31 -19.02 22.08
N THR A 699 -18.54 -18.75 21.03
CA THR A 699 -17.08 -18.65 21.08
C THR A 699 -16.62 -17.22 21.33
N ARG A 700 -15.34 -17.03 21.66
CA ARG A 700 -14.73 -15.70 21.76
C ARG A 700 -14.84 -14.91 20.45
N GLU A 701 -14.79 -15.59 19.31
CA GLU A 701 -14.93 -14.97 17.99
C GLU A 701 -16.33 -14.38 17.79
N HIS A 702 -17.37 -15.09 18.22
CA HIS A 702 -18.74 -14.57 18.21
C HIS A 702 -18.91 -13.33 19.12
N GLY A 703 -18.19 -13.26 20.24
CA GLY A 703 -18.12 -12.06 21.07
C GLY A 703 -17.54 -10.85 20.33
N GLN A 704 -16.40 -11.04 19.66
CA GLN A 704 -15.76 -9.99 18.86
C GLN A 704 -16.64 -9.54 17.68
N GLU A 705 -17.34 -10.47 17.03
CA GLU A 705 -18.30 -10.17 15.96
C GLU A 705 -19.49 -9.37 16.48
N LEU A 706 -20.03 -9.72 17.64
CA LEU A 706 -21.12 -9.00 18.28
C LEU A 706 -20.75 -7.55 18.58
N ASP A 707 -19.58 -7.32 19.18
CA ASP A 707 -19.07 -5.98 19.47
C ASP A 707 -18.84 -5.18 18.18
N ARG A 708 -18.29 -5.81 17.15
CA ARG A 708 -18.14 -5.21 15.82
C ARG A 708 -19.48 -4.79 15.24
N TYR A 709 -20.50 -5.65 15.26
CA TYR A 709 -21.81 -5.30 14.71
C TYR A 709 -22.48 -4.17 15.48
N ARG A 710 -22.35 -4.15 16.82
CA ARG A 710 -22.82 -3.02 17.64
C ARG A 710 -22.15 -1.72 17.24
N TYR A 711 -20.84 -1.72 17.14
CA TYR A 711 -20.07 -0.56 16.69
C TYR A 711 -20.46 -0.11 15.29
N SER A 712 -20.60 -1.03 14.32
CA SER A 712 -21.05 -0.71 12.96
C SER A 712 -22.47 -0.10 12.97
N VAL A 713 -23.40 -0.62 13.77
CA VAL A 713 -24.76 -0.05 13.89
C VAL A 713 -24.75 1.36 14.47
N GLU A 714 -23.96 1.59 15.51
CA GLU A 714 -23.82 2.93 16.12
C GLU A 714 -23.21 3.92 15.14
N ARG A 715 -22.13 3.52 14.46
CA ARG A 715 -21.47 4.35 13.44
C ARG A 715 -22.41 4.66 12.27
N LEU A 716 -23.11 3.67 11.72
CA LEU A 716 -24.05 3.90 10.61
C LEU A 716 -25.21 4.82 11.00
N LYS A 717 -25.69 4.76 12.25
CA LYS A 717 -26.72 5.70 12.74
C LYS A 717 -26.19 7.12 12.85
N ALA A 718 -24.97 7.30 13.38
CA ALA A 718 -24.33 8.60 13.47
C ALA A 718 -24.11 9.20 12.07
N ASP A 719 -23.53 8.41 11.17
CA ASP A 719 -23.29 8.78 9.76
C ASP A 719 -24.59 9.15 9.05
N MET A 720 -25.67 8.39 9.27
CA MET A 720 -26.98 8.66 8.67
C MET A 720 -27.53 10.03 9.11
N ILE A 721 -27.39 10.39 10.39
CA ILE A 721 -27.83 11.69 10.92
C ILE A 721 -26.95 12.81 10.35
N GLN A 722 -25.63 12.59 10.30
CA GLN A 722 -24.68 13.55 9.76
C GLN A 722 -24.94 13.83 8.28
N GLN A 723 -25.06 12.79 7.45
CA GLN A 723 -25.32 12.93 6.02
C GLN A 723 -26.67 13.63 5.75
N LYS A 724 -27.69 13.37 6.57
CA LYS A 724 -28.99 14.05 6.44
C LYS A 724 -28.87 15.56 6.68
N LYS A 725 -28.13 15.97 7.72
CA LYS A 725 -27.87 17.40 7.99
C LYS A 725 -27.07 18.04 6.86
N HIS A 726 -25.99 17.38 6.45
CA HIS A 726 -25.11 17.80 5.36
C HIS A 726 -25.88 18.01 4.04
N TYR A 727 -26.65 17.02 3.63
CA TYR A 727 -27.50 17.10 2.45
C TYR A 727 -28.49 18.28 2.53
N GLY A 728 -29.10 18.51 3.71
CA GLY A 728 -29.98 19.65 3.94
C GLY A 728 -29.27 20.99 3.68
N HIS A 729 -28.08 21.18 4.25
CA HIS A 729 -27.29 22.39 4.07
C HIS A 729 -26.89 22.61 2.61
N VAL A 730 -26.34 21.58 1.95
CA VAL A 730 -25.94 21.65 0.54
C VAL A 730 -27.14 22.05 -0.33
N MET A 731 -28.31 21.45 -0.13
CA MET A 731 -29.51 21.79 -0.91
C MET A 731 -29.99 23.22 -0.67
N GLU A 732 -29.79 23.80 0.52
CA GLU A 732 -30.06 25.22 0.77
C GLU A 732 -29.11 26.13 -0.01
N VAL A 733 -27.82 25.79 -0.05
CA VAL A 733 -26.81 26.50 -0.86
C VAL A 733 -27.19 26.45 -2.35
N PHE A 734 -27.55 25.29 -2.88
CA PHE A 734 -27.98 25.15 -4.28
C PHE A 734 -29.23 26.00 -4.60
N LYS A 735 -30.18 26.10 -3.67
CA LYS A 735 -31.35 26.99 -3.83
C LYS A 735 -30.97 28.46 -3.85
N SER A 736 -29.99 28.87 -3.05
CA SER A 736 -29.49 30.26 -3.05
C SER A 736 -28.77 30.62 -4.37
N ASP A 737 -28.01 29.67 -4.92
CA ASP A 737 -27.23 29.87 -6.16
C ASP A 737 -28.06 29.65 -7.44
N LYS A 738 -29.32 29.20 -7.33
CA LYS A 738 -30.23 28.88 -8.45
C LYS A 738 -30.22 29.94 -9.55
N ASN A 739 -30.34 31.21 -9.17
CA ASN A 739 -30.43 32.31 -10.14
C ASN A 739 -29.07 32.65 -10.78
N ALA A 740 -27.97 32.34 -10.10
CA ALA A 740 -26.62 32.65 -10.57
C ALA A 740 -26.12 31.64 -11.62
N PHE A 741 -26.59 30.39 -11.60
CA PHE A 741 -26.09 29.29 -12.44
C PHE A 741 -26.10 29.57 -13.95
N LEU A 742 -27.11 30.26 -14.48
CA LEU A 742 -27.24 30.54 -15.92
C LEU A 742 -27.59 32.01 -16.19
N SER A 743 -27.39 32.89 -15.20
CA SER A 743 -27.74 34.33 -15.24
C SER A 743 -27.24 35.07 -16.49
N ASN A 744 -25.99 34.83 -16.90
CA ASN A 744 -25.35 35.53 -18.02
C ASN A 744 -25.84 35.08 -19.41
N LEU A 745 -26.55 33.95 -19.51
CA LEU A 745 -27.02 33.41 -20.79
C LEU A 745 -28.33 34.06 -21.24
N ASN A 746 -29.09 34.63 -20.31
CA ASN A 746 -30.37 35.29 -20.60
C ASN A 746 -30.24 36.73 -21.13
N ILE A 747 -29.04 37.33 -21.13
CA ILE A 747 -28.84 38.76 -21.47
C ILE A 747 -28.55 38.96 -22.97
N ASN A 748 -28.02 37.95 -23.67
CA ASN A 748 -27.69 38.05 -25.09
C ASN A 748 -28.90 37.67 -25.96
N GLY A 749 -29.89 38.57 -26.01
CA GLY A 749 -31.06 38.50 -26.89
C GLY A 749 -30.75 38.62 -28.40
N ASN A 750 -29.72 37.94 -28.90
CA ASN A 750 -29.53 37.71 -30.34
C ASN A 750 -29.85 36.24 -30.62
N GLY A 751 -31.01 36.01 -31.24
CA GLY A 751 -31.66 34.71 -31.42
C GLY A 751 -30.95 33.68 -32.30
N ASN A 752 -29.70 33.33 -31.99
CA ASN A 752 -28.95 32.22 -32.60
C ASN A 752 -28.23 31.33 -31.55
N GLY A 753 -28.58 31.40 -30.26
CA GLY A 753 -27.75 30.89 -29.15
C GLY A 753 -28.28 29.70 -28.32
N ASP A 754 -29.31 28.97 -28.74
CA ASP A 754 -30.07 28.08 -27.83
C ASP A 754 -30.04 26.58 -28.19
N SER A 755 -28.97 26.11 -28.84
CA SER A 755 -28.66 24.67 -29.02
C SER A 755 -27.27 24.32 -28.46
N SER A 756 -26.48 25.32 -28.09
CA SER A 756 -25.07 25.19 -27.76
C SER A 756 -24.82 25.07 -26.26
N THR A 757 -25.69 25.61 -25.39
CA THR A 757 -25.53 25.50 -23.93
C THR A 757 -25.59 24.06 -23.44
N ALA A 758 -26.60 23.29 -23.86
CA ALA A 758 -26.69 21.87 -23.52
C ALA A 758 -25.51 21.06 -24.06
N SER A 759 -25.07 21.37 -25.29
CA SER A 759 -23.91 20.74 -25.93
C SER A 759 -22.60 21.05 -25.21
N VAL A 760 -22.34 22.31 -24.86
CA VAL A 760 -21.16 22.73 -24.09
C VAL A 760 -21.19 22.10 -22.70
N PHE A 761 -22.32 22.15 -22.00
CA PHE A 761 -22.43 21.55 -20.68
C PHE A 761 -22.18 20.03 -20.68
N LEU A 762 -22.69 19.32 -21.69
CA LEU A 762 -22.40 17.90 -21.87
C LEU A 762 -20.91 17.68 -22.13
N THR A 763 -20.32 18.38 -23.09
CA THR A 763 -18.94 18.15 -23.55
C THR A 763 -17.87 18.59 -22.55
N THR A 764 -18.09 19.68 -21.82
CA THR A 764 -17.09 20.24 -20.89
C THR A 764 -17.23 19.74 -19.46
N CYS A 765 -18.43 19.32 -19.03
CA CYS A 765 -18.69 18.98 -17.63
C CYS A 765 -19.14 17.53 -17.46
N ILE A 766 -20.29 17.16 -18.04
CA ILE A 766 -20.92 15.86 -17.78
C ILE A 766 -20.09 14.71 -18.34
N TYR A 767 -19.74 14.76 -19.63
CA TYR A 767 -19.04 13.70 -20.34
C TYR A 767 -17.66 13.37 -19.75
N PRO A 768 -16.74 14.33 -19.51
CA PRO A 768 -15.43 14.02 -18.96
C PRO A 768 -15.50 13.52 -17.51
N ARG A 769 -16.55 13.85 -16.77
CA ARG A 769 -16.70 13.45 -15.38
C ARG A 769 -17.38 12.09 -15.23
N CYS A 770 -18.44 11.80 -16.00
CA CYS A 770 -19.19 10.57 -15.85
C CYS A 770 -18.38 9.31 -16.17
N LEU A 771 -17.26 9.45 -16.89
CA LEU A 771 -16.35 8.33 -17.21
C LEU A 771 -15.31 8.04 -16.11
N LEU A 772 -15.13 8.93 -15.13
CA LEU A 772 -14.08 8.79 -14.10
C LEU A 772 -14.39 7.74 -13.02
N SER A 773 -15.65 7.59 -12.66
CA SER A 773 -16.03 6.63 -11.64
C SER A 773 -17.53 6.37 -11.65
N PRO A 774 -17.98 5.24 -11.07
CA PRO A 774 -19.41 5.00 -10.84
C PRO A 774 -20.04 6.10 -9.99
N ASP A 775 -19.29 6.58 -8.99
CA ASP A 775 -19.70 7.63 -8.07
C ASP A 775 -19.93 8.95 -8.84
N ASP A 776 -19.06 9.25 -9.81
CA ASP A 776 -19.16 10.41 -10.70
C ASP A 776 -20.27 10.28 -11.75
N ALA A 777 -20.52 9.08 -12.28
CA ALA A 777 -21.64 8.81 -13.18
C ALA A 777 -22.98 9.09 -12.50
N MET A 778 -23.18 8.56 -11.29
CA MET A 778 -24.36 8.83 -10.48
C MET A 778 -24.48 10.30 -10.10
N TYR A 779 -23.35 10.94 -9.76
CA TYR A 779 -23.31 12.38 -9.48
C TYR A 779 -23.84 13.21 -10.66
N CYS A 780 -23.35 12.93 -11.87
CA CYS A 780 -23.76 13.68 -13.06
C CYS A 780 -25.27 13.56 -13.31
N ALA A 781 -25.83 12.36 -13.19
CA ALA A 781 -27.26 12.13 -13.34
C ALA A 781 -28.07 12.88 -12.25
N LYS A 782 -27.65 12.79 -10.98
CA LYS A 782 -28.37 13.48 -9.89
C LYS A 782 -28.26 14.99 -9.98
N PHE A 783 -27.11 15.52 -10.40
CA PHE A 783 -26.94 16.96 -10.60
C PHE A 783 -27.89 17.50 -11.66
N ILE A 784 -28.05 16.79 -12.79
CA ILE A 784 -29.05 17.14 -13.83
C ILE A 784 -30.47 17.12 -13.24
N ALA A 785 -30.82 16.08 -12.47
CA ALA A 785 -32.11 15.99 -11.81
C ALA A 785 -32.34 17.15 -10.84
N ILE A 786 -31.34 17.55 -10.05
CA ILE A 786 -31.42 18.69 -9.12
C ILE A 786 -31.64 20.01 -9.86
N LEU A 787 -30.89 20.26 -10.95
CA LEU A 787 -31.09 21.48 -11.75
C LEU A 787 -32.51 21.60 -12.30
N TYR A 788 -33.10 20.47 -12.67
CA TYR A 788 -34.48 20.37 -13.12
C TYR A 788 -35.50 20.51 -11.98
N GLU A 789 -35.32 19.78 -10.87
CA GLU A 789 -36.16 19.83 -9.67
C GLU A 789 -36.23 21.26 -9.09
N MET A 790 -35.13 22.00 -9.15
CA MET A 790 -35.06 23.39 -8.71
C MET A 790 -35.56 24.41 -9.74
N GLU A 791 -35.93 24.00 -10.96
CA GLU A 791 -36.35 24.89 -12.05
C GLU A 791 -35.34 26.00 -12.35
N THR A 792 -34.08 25.61 -12.56
CA THR A 792 -33.00 26.56 -12.84
C THR A 792 -33.33 27.39 -14.10
N PRO A 793 -33.36 28.74 -14.04
CA PRO A 793 -33.70 29.57 -15.18
C PRO A 793 -32.73 29.32 -16.36
N GLY A 794 -33.25 29.12 -17.57
CA GLY A 794 -32.42 28.86 -18.77
C GLY A 794 -31.91 27.43 -18.92
N PHE A 795 -32.26 26.51 -18.01
CA PHE A 795 -31.93 25.09 -18.14
C PHE A 795 -33.03 24.33 -18.89
N HIS A 796 -32.72 23.80 -20.08
CA HIS A 796 -33.66 23.03 -20.91
C HIS A 796 -33.33 21.53 -20.85
N ILE A 797 -34.09 20.77 -20.05
CA ILE A 797 -33.78 19.36 -19.80
C ILE A 797 -34.00 18.48 -21.04
N LEU A 798 -35.03 18.76 -21.84
CA LEU A 798 -35.35 18.00 -23.05
C LEU A 798 -34.28 18.16 -24.13
N GLU A 799 -33.73 19.37 -24.27
CA GLU A 799 -32.61 19.65 -25.18
C GLU A 799 -31.36 18.86 -24.74
N LEU A 800 -31.06 18.86 -23.44
CA LEU A 800 -29.95 18.07 -22.90
C LEU A 800 -30.13 16.58 -23.17
N PHE A 801 -31.34 16.03 -23.04
CA PHE A 801 -31.62 14.63 -23.37
C PHE A 801 -31.46 14.32 -24.86
N ASP A 802 -31.85 15.23 -25.75
CA ASP A 802 -31.66 15.06 -27.19
C ASP A 802 -30.18 15.07 -27.57
N VAL A 803 -29.40 16.00 -26.99
CA VAL A 803 -27.94 16.06 -27.17
C VAL A 803 -27.26 14.81 -26.61
N ILE A 804 -27.63 14.35 -25.41
CA ILE A 804 -27.12 13.11 -24.83
C ILE A 804 -27.42 11.94 -25.78
N THR A 805 -28.67 11.80 -26.23
CA THR A 805 -29.10 10.72 -27.12
C THR A 805 -28.30 10.70 -28.42
N SER A 806 -28.07 11.88 -29.00
CA SER A 806 -27.27 12.05 -30.22
C SER A 806 -25.79 11.70 -30.01
N ALA A 807 -25.24 11.93 -28.81
CA ALA A 807 -23.83 11.67 -28.51
C ALA A 807 -23.50 10.19 -28.22
N ILE A 808 -24.47 9.36 -27.79
CA ILE A 808 -24.23 7.97 -27.34
C ILE A 808 -23.49 7.15 -28.40
N ALA A 809 -23.96 7.18 -29.65
CA ALA A 809 -23.43 6.30 -30.69
C ALA A 809 -21.94 6.54 -30.95
N GLY A 810 -21.50 7.81 -30.94
CA GLY A 810 -20.08 8.17 -31.08
C GLY A 810 -19.28 7.92 -29.79
N ALA A 811 -19.89 8.18 -28.64
CA ALA A 811 -19.26 7.97 -27.34
C ALA A 811 -18.92 6.50 -27.09
N LEU A 812 -19.86 5.57 -27.33
CA LEU A 812 -19.67 4.13 -27.08
C LEU A 812 -18.52 3.52 -27.88
N TYR A 813 -18.20 4.08 -29.05
CA TYR A 813 -17.08 3.61 -29.86
C TYR A 813 -15.70 4.01 -29.29
N SER A 814 -15.66 5.08 -28.49
CA SER A 814 -14.42 5.75 -28.08
C SER A 814 -14.02 5.50 -26.62
N ILE A 815 -14.83 4.77 -25.86
CA ILE A 815 -14.64 4.53 -24.42
C ILE A 815 -14.21 3.09 -24.14
N THR A 816 -13.53 2.87 -23.02
CA THR A 816 -13.11 1.54 -22.55
C THR A 816 -14.25 0.74 -21.90
N GLU A 817 -13.99 -0.48 -21.44
CA GLU A 817 -14.99 -1.35 -20.82
C GLU A 817 -15.47 -0.77 -19.47
N ASP A 818 -14.55 -0.29 -18.63
CA ASP A 818 -14.92 0.33 -17.35
C ASP A 818 -15.58 1.71 -17.54
N GLU A 819 -15.11 2.50 -18.52
CA GLU A 819 -15.74 3.78 -18.89
C GLU A 819 -17.15 3.56 -19.44
N ALA A 820 -17.37 2.52 -20.25
CA ALA A 820 -18.68 2.12 -20.73
C ALA A 820 -19.59 1.66 -19.58
N GLY A 821 -19.04 0.96 -18.58
CA GLY A 821 -19.76 0.64 -17.35
C GLY A 821 -20.23 1.90 -16.61
N CYS A 822 -19.34 2.89 -16.44
CA CYS A 822 -19.70 4.18 -15.82
C CYS A 822 -20.76 4.93 -16.64
N PHE A 823 -20.57 5.01 -17.95
CA PHE A 823 -21.52 5.66 -18.85
C PHE A 823 -22.88 4.95 -18.80
N GLY A 824 -22.90 3.61 -18.80
CA GLY A 824 -24.12 2.82 -18.66
C GLY A 824 -24.91 3.13 -17.40
N ILE A 825 -24.24 3.29 -16.25
CA ILE A 825 -24.88 3.71 -14.98
C ILE A 825 -25.50 5.11 -15.11
N PHE A 826 -24.79 6.04 -15.76
CA PHE A 826 -25.31 7.38 -16.02
C PHE A 826 -26.57 7.33 -16.91
N LEU A 827 -26.53 6.56 -18.00
CA LEU A 827 -27.68 6.40 -18.89
C LEU A 827 -28.86 5.73 -18.16
N GLU A 828 -28.63 4.67 -17.39
CA GLU A 828 -29.71 3.99 -16.65
C GLU A 828 -30.51 4.98 -15.79
N LYS A 829 -29.82 5.87 -15.04
CA LYS A 829 -30.48 6.86 -14.19
C LYS A 829 -31.24 7.91 -14.99
N ILE A 830 -30.67 8.41 -16.10
CA ILE A 830 -31.33 9.40 -16.95
C ILE A 830 -32.57 8.82 -17.65
N TRP A 831 -32.45 7.61 -18.21
CA TRP A 831 -33.56 6.94 -18.91
C TRP A 831 -34.64 6.48 -17.94
N GLY A 832 -34.32 6.19 -16.68
CA GLY A 832 -35.33 5.93 -15.65
C GLY A 832 -36.35 7.07 -15.58
N THR A 833 -35.87 8.32 -15.46
CA THR A 833 -36.72 9.52 -15.45
C THR A 833 -37.51 9.69 -16.75
N VAL A 834 -36.87 9.50 -17.91
CA VAL A 834 -37.55 9.60 -19.22
C VAL A 834 -38.62 8.51 -19.39
N SER A 835 -38.35 7.30 -18.91
CA SER A 835 -39.28 6.17 -18.98
C SER A 835 -40.52 6.43 -18.12
N GLU A 836 -40.34 6.94 -16.91
CA GLU A 836 -41.47 7.36 -16.05
C GLU A 836 -42.35 8.39 -16.77
N TRP A 837 -41.73 9.41 -17.38
CA TRP A 837 -42.44 10.43 -18.16
C TRP A 837 -43.18 9.87 -19.37
N ARG A 838 -42.61 8.88 -20.04
CA ARG A 838 -43.21 8.27 -21.23
C ARG A 838 -44.46 7.45 -20.90
N TYR A 839 -44.44 6.71 -19.80
CA TYR A 839 -45.51 5.75 -19.47
C TYR A 839 -46.54 6.29 -18.48
N ASP A 840 -46.18 7.26 -17.64
CA ASP A 840 -47.11 7.92 -16.74
C ASP A 840 -47.35 9.37 -17.15
N GLY A 841 -48.37 9.55 -18.00
CA GLY A 841 -48.79 10.87 -18.48
C GLY A 841 -49.21 11.83 -17.36
N LYS A 842 -49.63 11.32 -16.19
CA LYS A 842 -49.93 12.17 -15.03
C LYS A 842 -48.65 12.68 -14.36
N SER A 843 -47.64 11.82 -14.22
CA SER A 843 -46.32 12.25 -13.74
C SER A 843 -45.64 13.20 -14.71
N TYR A 844 -45.76 12.97 -16.03
CA TYR A 844 -45.28 13.92 -17.04
C TYR A 844 -45.98 15.27 -16.94
N ALA A 845 -47.32 15.30 -16.93
CA ALA A 845 -48.08 16.54 -16.79
C ALA A 845 -47.73 17.26 -15.48
N ALA A 846 -47.75 16.57 -14.34
CA ALA A 846 -47.42 17.17 -13.04
C ALA A 846 -45.99 17.72 -12.96
N GLN A 847 -45.03 17.09 -13.64
CA GLN A 847 -43.64 17.53 -13.61
C GLN A 847 -43.31 18.57 -14.68
N MET A 848 -44.05 18.65 -15.80
CA MET A 848 -43.74 19.50 -16.96
C MET A 848 -44.69 20.70 -17.12
N GLU A 849 -45.92 20.63 -16.60
CA GLU A 849 -46.92 21.69 -16.73
C GLU A 849 -46.51 22.92 -15.89
N GLY A 850 -46.30 24.06 -16.56
CA GLY A 850 -45.92 25.33 -15.92
C GLY A 850 -44.41 25.59 -15.76
N LYS A 851 -43.52 24.67 -16.18
CA LYS A 851 -42.07 24.85 -16.06
C LYS A 851 -41.41 25.35 -17.34
N ASN A 852 -40.63 26.43 -17.24
CA ASN A 852 -39.87 26.98 -18.37
C ASN A 852 -38.80 26.00 -18.93
N SER A 853 -38.34 25.05 -18.11
CA SER A 853 -37.33 24.04 -18.48
C SER A 853 -37.84 22.93 -19.40
N ALA A 854 -39.17 22.83 -19.58
CA ALA A 854 -39.87 21.74 -20.27
C ALA A 854 -40.24 22.03 -21.74
N THR A 855 -39.85 23.19 -22.28
CA THR A 855 -40.21 23.59 -23.65
C THR A 855 -39.12 23.18 -24.65
N PHE A 856 -39.50 22.39 -25.68
CA PHE A 856 -38.70 22.28 -26.90
C PHE A 856 -38.77 23.63 -27.62
N LYS A 857 -37.62 24.25 -27.92
CA LYS A 857 -37.62 25.29 -28.96
C LYS A 857 -38.00 24.61 -30.27
N LYS A 858 -39.11 25.03 -30.88
CA LYS A 858 -39.39 24.69 -32.28
C LYS A 858 -38.20 25.19 -33.09
N SER A 859 -37.34 24.27 -33.54
CA SER A 859 -36.41 24.59 -34.61
C SER A 859 -37.27 25.02 -35.80
N ASP A 860 -36.97 26.16 -36.41
CA ASP A 860 -37.49 26.54 -37.72
C ASP A 860 -37.02 25.52 -38.78
N ARG A 861 -37.63 24.33 -38.79
CA ARG A 861 -37.72 23.50 -39.98
C ARG A 861 -39.01 23.95 -40.65
N SER A 862 -38.81 24.76 -41.68
CA SER A 862 -39.81 25.24 -42.63
C SER A 862 -41.01 24.31 -42.78
N SER A 863 -42.19 24.87 -42.52
CA SER A 863 -43.49 24.52 -43.09
C SER A 863 -43.62 23.14 -43.72
N ASP A 864 -44.19 22.19 -42.97
CA ASP A 864 -45.29 21.41 -43.51
C ASP A 864 -46.41 21.39 -42.48
N LYS A 865 -47.53 21.98 -42.89
CA LYS A 865 -48.80 21.91 -42.18
C LYS A 865 -49.36 20.52 -42.44
N ASP A 866 -49.50 19.76 -41.36
CA ASP A 866 -50.68 18.98 -41.00
C ASP A 866 -50.18 17.84 -40.13
N ASP A 867 -50.45 17.95 -38.83
CA ASP A 867 -50.92 16.83 -38.03
C ASP A 867 -51.42 17.37 -36.70
N THR A 868 -52.74 17.29 -36.53
CA THR A 868 -53.45 17.52 -35.28
C THR A 868 -52.97 16.56 -34.19
N PRO A 869 -52.87 16.97 -32.92
CA PRO A 869 -52.53 16.07 -31.84
C PRO A 869 -53.77 15.23 -31.48
N SER A 870 -53.67 13.91 -31.61
CA SER A 870 -54.61 12.94 -31.04
C SER A 870 -53.95 12.20 -29.87
N PRO A 871 -54.75 11.81 -28.86
CA PRO A 871 -54.42 11.85 -27.43
C PRO A 871 -53.36 10.85 -26.93
#